data_AF-A0A949FS61-F1
#
_entry.id   AF-A0A949FS61-F1
#
_cell.length_a   1.000
_cell.length_b   1.000
_cell.length_c   1.000
_cell.angle_alpha   90.00
_cell.angle_beta   90.00
_cell.angle_gamma   90.00
#
_symmetry.space_group_name_H-M   'P 1'
#
loop_
_entity.id
_entity.type
_entity.pdbx_description
1 polymer ?
#
loop_
_entity_poly.entity_id
_entity_poly.type
_entity_poly.pdbx_seq_one_letter_code
_entity_poly.pdbx_strand_id
1 'polypeptide(L)'
;TQITDAGLQSLAAVADQLPNLRFLSISGTAVTIDDAIKNSSDARAILKYVRELQKPQARPLGEFKLLLVGQGMVGKTQLRKSIFEPDANRLYHEPSEERTHDADCCLWKPPISSDTPSPPQIARVWDFGGQNELHSTHRFFLGGQRCFYLLVLRIDRPANGDQDDSNRLSYWLRMIAHYGKDSTGQRAPVLIVLSQCDRRAFQQDAENAFQRLQDALNQARDQDWYGANVVADPIEGFGWSTGLPYDQKDKIENQHKQAIEKIKEEIRNHLHKVPLINEAIPPNFFEVKQFVETVFPARDRKNDQGVLPYFNRLHHSEFRQCCEKHKIDDGSIKLYLSILKSIGLVHWVGDVPEIETGENAAMKHMVFNPEWVRRPVYELIRAGASGEAGILNTSLLHQKLPIRKQGTTQAEFLYRRLQFGEDDRTHIVALMVACRLAFKHGTIGHLIPDFLDVVPVDQSERERDNWKGDTVQVWHLQADYLPEKVFLRFVADNYKRIERPTKECFRNEVQLTENVEDQSIPVLVYPSYSPAEGEKPYLAIHIQCADQSIGEKITYALQHEISKIYEKEALNVRLTCNKQGEPSPRTQPPATSDGLGPNVFRETATGWLIRFNGSDLTPFPKLDGIKYYHRIFRKGRGDLGIRLDEIYHD
;
A
#
# COMPACT_ATOMS: atom_id res chain seq x y z
N THR A 1 -27.65 -0.51 -5.95
CA THR A 1 -28.24 -1.78 -6.42
C THR A 1 -27.12 -2.80 -6.46
N GLN A 2 -27.28 -3.95 -5.80
CA GLN A 2 -26.35 -5.06 -6.03
C GLN A 2 -26.71 -5.67 -7.39
N ILE A 3 -25.74 -5.76 -8.30
CA ILE A 3 -25.97 -6.22 -9.68
C ILE A 3 -25.18 -7.51 -9.84
N THR A 4 -25.85 -8.63 -10.10
CA THR A 4 -25.16 -9.90 -10.40
C THR A 4 -24.41 -9.81 -11.73
N ASP A 5 -23.51 -10.74 -12.00
CA ASP A 5 -22.73 -10.81 -13.24
C ASP A 5 -23.62 -10.84 -14.48
N ALA A 6 -24.65 -11.68 -14.46
CA ALA A 6 -25.66 -11.76 -15.51
C ALA A 6 -26.45 -10.44 -15.63
N GLY A 7 -26.73 -9.79 -14.50
CA GLY A 7 -27.35 -8.46 -14.47
C GLY A 7 -26.47 -7.39 -15.12
N LEU A 8 -25.16 -7.41 -14.84
CA LEU A 8 -24.20 -6.47 -15.40
C LEU A 8 -24.03 -6.68 -16.90
N GLN A 9 -23.95 -7.93 -17.35
CA GLN A 9 -23.91 -8.29 -18.77
C GLN A 9 -25.19 -7.88 -19.50
N SER A 10 -26.36 -8.11 -18.91
CA SER A 10 -27.64 -7.71 -19.48
C SER A 10 -27.76 -6.18 -19.57
N LEU A 11 -27.37 -5.47 -18.51
CA LEU A 11 -27.32 -4.01 -18.49
C LEU A 11 -26.36 -3.47 -19.53
N ALA A 12 -25.20 -4.14 -19.69
CA ALA A 12 -24.24 -3.80 -20.73
C ALA A 12 -24.84 -4.02 -22.12
N ALA A 13 -25.55 -5.11 -22.39
CA ALA A 13 -26.19 -5.35 -23.68
C ALA A 13 -27.13 -4.19 -24.09
N VAL A 14 -27.90 -3.65 -23.16
CA VAL A 14 -28.86 -2.56 -23.41
C VAL A 14 -28.32 -1.14 -23.16
N ALA A 15 -27.02 -0.95 -22.94
CA ALA A 15 -26.47 0.35 -22.52
C ALA A 15 -26.79 1.53 -23.47
N ASP A 16 -26.94 1.28 -24.78
CA ASP A 16 -27.29 2.33 -25.75
C ASP A 16 -28.72 2.84 -25.58
N GLN A 17 -29.59 2.04 -24.95
CA GLN A 17 -30.97 2.41 -24.60
C GLN A 17 -31.04 3.21 -23.29
N LEU A 18 -29.91 3.39 -22.60
CA LEU A 18 -29.80 4.08 -21.32
C LEU A 18 -28.94 5.36 -21.43
N PRO A 19 -29.25 6.31 -22.34
CA PRO A 19 -28.39 7.47 -22.62
C PRO A 19 -28.19 8.40 -21.41
N ASN A 20 -29.14 8.37 -20.46
CA ASN A 20 -29.13 9.18 -19.25
C ASN A 20 -28.42 8.51 -18.06
N LEU A 21 -28.04 7.23 -18.16
CA LEU A 21 -27.31 6.55 -17.09
C LEU A 21 -25.86 7.06 -17.08
N ARG A 22 -25.56 7.93 -16.12
CA ARG A 22 -24.22 8.51 -15.93
C ARG A 22 -23.43 7.82 -14.83
N PHE A 23 -24.12 7.39 -13.78
CA PHE A 23 -23.50 6.81 -12.60
C PHE A 23 -23.96 5.38 -12.37
N LEU A 24 -23.00 4.47 -12.16
CA LEU A 24 -23.24 3.08 -11.84
C LEU A 24 -22.25 2.67 -10.75
N SER A 25 -22.77 2.22 -9.61
CA SER A 25 -21.94 1.67 -8.54
C SER A 25 -22.12 0.16 -8.51
N ILE A 26 -21.00 -0.55 -8.57
CA ILE A 26 -20.92 -2.00 -8.49
C ILE A 26 -20.54 -2.37 -7.06
N SER A 27 -21.40 -3.12 -6.37
CA SER A 27 -21.12 -3.63 -5.03
C SER A 27 -21.75 -5.00 -4.85
N GLY A 28 -21.10 -5.88 -4.07
CA GLY A 28 -21.61 -7.21 -3.77
C GLY A 28 -21.72 -8.12 -5.00
N THR A 29 -20.89 -7.92 -6.01
CA THR A 29 -20.94 -8.69 -7.25
C THR A 29 -19.96 -9.86 -7.17
N ALA A 30 -20.39 -11.06 -7.55
CA ALA A 30 -19.49 -12.20 -7.74
C ALA A 30 -18.53 -12.00 -8.92
N VAL A 31 -18.77 -10.97 -9.77
CA VAL A 31 -17.94 -10.64 -10.93
C VAL A 31 -16.48 -10.48 -10.54
N THR A 32 -15.64 -11.33 -11.12
CA THR A 32 -14.19 -11.27 -11.08
C THR A 32 -13.65 -10.19 -12.05
N ILE A 33 -14.05 -8.93 -11.83
CA ILE A 33 -13.53 -7.76 -12.56
C ILE A 33 -12.51 -6.98 -11.73
N ASP A 34 -11.67 -6.25 -12.44
CA ASP A 34 -10.63 -5.38 -11.89
C ASP A 34 -11.21 -4.32 -10.93
N ASP A 35 -10.44 -3.98 -9.89
CA ASP A 35 -10.89 -3.03 -8.86
C ASP A 35 -11.03 -1.63 -9.46
N ALA A 36 -10.27 -1.33 -10.52
CA ALA A 36 -10.46 -0.11 -11.31
C ALA A 36 -11.90 0.05 -11.81
N ILE A 37 -12.54 -1.06 -12.20
CA ILE A 37 -13.93 -1.06 -12.69
C ILE A 37 -14.90 -0.91 -11.52
N LYS A 38 -14.69 -1.66 -10.44
CA LYS A 38 -15.57 -1.66 -9.26
C LYS A 38 -15.58 -0.32 -8.53
N ASN A 39 -14.42 0.33 -8.47
CA ASN A 39 -14.25 1.64 -7.84
C ASN A 39 -14.66 2.80 -8.76
N SER A 40 -14.87 2.53 -10.06
CA SER A 40 -15.42 3.53 -10.97
C SER A 40 -16.90 3.73 -10.69
N SER A 41 -17.36 4.97 -10.89
CA SER A 41 -18.78 5.29 -10.94
C SER A 41 -19.26 5.65 -12.34
N ASP A 42 -18.37 5.69 -13.34
CA ASP A 42 -18.73 6.03 -14.72
C ASP A 42 -19.46 4.86 -15.39
N ALA A 43 -20.78 4.98 -15.47
CA ALA A 43 -21.63 3.93 -16.02
C ALA A 43 -21.28 3.58 -17.47
N ARG A 44 -20.93 4.57 -18.29
CA ARG A 44 -20.62 4.34 -19.71
C ARG A 44 -19.31 3.57 -19.85
N ALA A 45 -18.30 3.96 -19.07
CA ALA A 45 -17.01 3.27 -19.07
C ALA A 45 -17.15 1.83 -18.60
N ILE A 46 -17.89 1.60 -17.50
CA ILE A 46 -18.14 0.27 -16.93
C ILE A 46 -18.86 -0.63 -17.94
N LEU A 47 -20.00 -0.18 -18.47
CA LEU A 47 -20.80 -1.00 -19.39
C LEU A 47 -20.08 -1.27 -20.70
N LYS A 48 -19.30 -0.30 -21.20
CA LYS A 48 -18.46 -0.51 -22.38
C LYS A 48 -17.34 -1.52 -22.11
N TYR A 49 -16.67 -1.43 -20.97
CA TYR A 49 -15.67 -2.42 -20.58
C TYR A 49 -16.26 -3.84 -20.56
N VAL A 50 -17.45 -4.00 -19.96
CA VAL A 50 -18.17 -5.29 -19.91
C VAL A 50 -18.54 -5.80 -21.32
N ARG A 51 -18.99 -4.92 -22.22
CA ARG A 51 -19.25 -5.28 -23.64
C ARG A 51 -17.98 -5.74 -24.35
N GLU A 52 -16.89 -5.03 -24.16
CA GLU A 52 -15.61 -5.32 -24.80
C GLU A 52 -15.00 -6.64 -24.30
N LEU A 53 -15.28 -7.03 -23.05
CA LEU A 53 -14.91 -8.34 -22.51
C LEU A 53 -15.59 -9.52 -23.21
N GLN A 54 -16.78 -9.32 -23.81
CA GLN A 54 -17.51 -10.36 -24.54
C GLN A 54 -16.94 -10.63 -25.94
N LYS A 55 -15.95 -9.86 -26.39
CA LYS A 55 -15.35 -10.04 -27.71
C LYS A 55 -14.46 -11.29 -27.73
N PRO A 56 -14.42 -12.05 -28.84
CA PRO A 56 -13.57 -13.25 -28.96
C PRO A 56 -12.07 -12.99 -28.77
N GLN A 57 -11.62 -11.75 -28.96
CA GLN A 57 -10.22 -11.33 -28.78
C GLN A 57 -9.87 -11.00 -27.32
N ALA A 58 -10.86 -10.94 -26.42
CA ALA A 58 -10.61 -10.77 -25.00
C ALA A 58 -9.82 -11.98 -24.47
N ARG A 59 -8.77 -11.70 -23.72
CA ARG A 59 -7.83 -12.75 -23.25
C ARG A 59 -7.21 -12.36 -21.91
N PRO A 60 -6.69 -13.33 -21.14
CA PRO A 60 -5.96 -13.02 -19.93
C PRO A 60 -4.75 -12.13 -20.22
N LEU A 61 -4.40 -11.30 -19.23
CA LEU A 61 -3.22 -10.44 -19.33
C LEU A 61 -1.94 -11.27 -19.45
N GLY A 62 -1.83 -12.33 -18.65
CA GLY A 62 -0.61 -13.13 -18.54
C GLY A 62 0.56 -12.38 -17.88
N GLU A 63 0.29 -11.33 -17.10
CA GLU A 63 1.32 -10.59 -16.36
C GLU A 63 0.93 -10.40 -14.90
N PHE A 64 1.92 -10.52 -14.01
CA PHE A 64 1.76 -10.25 -12.58
C PHE A 64 3.02 -9.59 -12.00
N LYS A 65 2.87 -8.95 -10.84
CA LYS A 65 3.98 -8.41 -10.07
C LYS A 65 4.44 -9.43 -9.04
N LEU A 66 5.74 -9.67 -8.98
CA LEU A 66 6.38 -10.40 -7.90
C LEU A 66 7.12 -9.37 -7.03
N LEU A 67 6.66 -9.15 -5.81
CA LEU A 67 7.14 -8.06 -4.94
C LEU A 67 8.05 -8.64 -3.85
N LEU A 68 9.34 -8.31 -3.87
CA LEU A 68 10.26 -8.63 -2.79
C LEU A 68 10.11 -7.57 -1.69
N VAL A 69 9.68 -8.00 -0.51
CA VAL A 69 9.43 -7.14 0.66
C VAL A 69 10.17 -7.68 1.88
N GLY A 70 10.38 -6.85 2.89
CA GLY A 70 11.21 -7.18 4.06
C GLY A 70 12.14 -6.04 4.43
N GLN A 71 12.66 -6.10 5.66
CA GLN A 71 13.48 -5.02 6.23
C GLN A 71 14.76 -4.71 5.44
N GLY A 72 15.40 -3.60 5.81
CA GLY A 72 16.67 -3.21 5.21
C GLY A 72 17.77 -4.25 5.33
N MET A 73 18.54 -4.46 4.25
CA MET A 73 19.70 -5.37 4.23
C MET A 73 19.38 -6.84 4.57
N VAL A 74 18.15 -7.29 4.32
CA VAL A 74 17.75 -8.71 4.46
C VAL A 74 18.16 -9.60 3.28
N GLY A 75 18.78 -9.04 2.24
CA GLY A 75 19.25 -9.81 1.07
C GLY A 75 18.28 -9.90 -0.11
N LYS A 76 17.26 -9.02 -0.19
CA LYS A 76 16.29 -8.97 -1.30
C LYS A 76 16.97 -8.84 -2.67
N THR A 77 17.93 -7.93 -2.79
CA THR A 77 18.65 -7.68 -4.05
C THR A 77 19.44 -8.89 -4.50
N GLN A 78 20.15 -9.54 -3.58
CA GLN A 78 20.88 -10.76 -3.88
C GLN A 78 19.92 -11.90 -4.26
N LEU A 79 18.77 -12.06 -3.57
CA LEU A 79 17.74 -13.02 -3.96
C LEU A 79 17.16 -12.75 -5.35
N ARG A 80 16.82 -11.48 -5.66
CA ARG A 80 16.27 -11.12 -6.97
C ARG A 80 17.20 -11.58 -8.08
N LYS A 81 18.45 -11.20 -7.90
CA LYS A 81 19.54 -11.45 -8.81
C LYS A 81 19.85 -12.95 -8.95
N SER A 82 19.91 -13.70 -7.85
CA SER A 82 20.16 -15.15 -7.87
C SER A 82 19.01 -15.97 -8.47
N ILE A 83 17.76 -15.60 -8.23
CA ILE A 83 16.59 -16.38 -8.66
C ILE A 83 16.10 -15.98 -10.06
N PHE A 84 16.06 -14.67 -10.34
CA PHE A 84 15.34 -14.12 -11.50
C PHE A 84 16.25 -13.51 -12.57
N GLU A 85 17.53 -13.31 -12.29
CA GLU A 85 18.55 -12.85 -13.25
C GLU A 85 19.81 -13.74 -13.19
N PRO A 86 19.69 -15.06 -13.40
CA PRO A 86 20.84 -15.94 -13.31
C PRO A 86 21.87 -15.60 -14.39
N ASP A 87 23.04 -15.12 -13.97
CA ASP A 87 24.22 -14.94 -14.82
C ASP A 87 25.26 -16.00 -14.45
N ALA A 88 25.69 -16.79 -15.44
CA ALA A 88 26.66 -17.86 -15.27
C ALA A 88 28.05 -17.38 -14.79
N ASN A 89 28.37 -16.09 -15.00
CA ASN A 89 29.65 -15.52 -14.61
C ASN A 89 29.63 -14.80 -13.25
N ARG A 90 28.48 -14.81 -12.57
CA ARG A 90 28.31 -14.03 -11.37
C ARG A 90 28.78 -14.76 -10.12
N LEU A 91 29.48 -14.02 -9.26
CA LEU A 91 29.90 -14.53 -7.97
C LEU A 91 28.69 -14.89 -7.10
N TYR A 92 28.82 -16.01 -6.41
CA TYR A 92 27.88 -16.49 -5.40
C TYR A 92 27.51 -15.43 -4.34
N HIS A 93 28.48 -14.56 -4.01
CA HIS A 93 28.31 -13.40 -3.17
C HIS A 93 29.21 -12.28 -3.70
N GLU A 94 28.65 -11.08 -3.89
CA GLU A 94 29.40 -9.86 -4.19
C GLU A 94 29.48 -9.00 -2.92
N PRO A 95 30.60 -9.02 -2.17
CA PRO A 95 30.72 -8.25 -0.92
C PRO A 95 30.63 -6.74 -1.13
N SER A 96 30.91 -6.28 -2.35
CA SER A 96 30.80 -4.88 -2.77
C SER A 96 29.41 -4.53 -3.28
N GLU A 97 28.41 -5.41 -3.14
CA GLU A 97 27.05 -5.08 -3.52
C GLU A 97 26.53 -3.96 -2.61
N GLU A 98 26.47 -2.76 -3.18
CA GLU A 98 25.94 -1.59 -2.50
C GLU A 98 24.46 -1.79 -2.17
N ARG A 99 24.00 -1.20 -1.08
CA ARG A 99 22.58 -1.19 -0.73
C ARG A 99 21.79 -0.63 -1.90
N THR A 100 20.77 -1.36 -2.38
CA THR A 100 19.90 -0.86 -3.45
C THR A 100 19.29 0.48 -3.04
N HIS A 101 19.65 1.52 -3.80
CA HIS A 101 19.32 2.91 -3.51
C HIS A 101 17.92 3.30 -3.99
N ASP A 102 17.32 2.52 -4.90
CA ASP A 102 16.02 2.76 -5.53
C ASP A 102 15.20 1.45 -5.64
N ALA A 103 14.11 1.41 -6.42
CA ALA A 103 13.28 0.20 -6.64
C ALA A 103 13.61 -0.51 -7.97
N ASP A 104 14.37 -1.59 -7.97
CA ASP A 104 14.75 -2.31 -9.19
C ASP A 104 13.61 -3.19 -9.74
N CYS A 105 13.54 -3.39 -11.05
CA CYS A 105 12.56 -4.26 -11.71
C CYS A 105 13.21 -5.06 -12.83
N CYS A 106 13.00 -6.39 -12.83
CA CYS A 106 13.34 -7.26 -13.95
C CYS A 106 12.13 -8.08 -14.43
N LEU A 107 12.21 -8.61 -15.65
CA LEU A 107 11.20 -9.50 -16.21
C LEU A 107 11.65 -10.95 -16.02
N TRP A 108 10.77 -11.77 -15.44
CA TRP A 108 10.99 -13.20 -15.28
C TRP A 108 9.84 -13.99 -15.87
N LYS A 109 10.16 -15.11 -16.51
CA LYS A 109 9.16 -16.06 -17.03
C LYS A 109 9.17 -17.29 -16.12
N PRO A 110 8.08 -17.55 -15.37
CA PRO A 110 7.97 -18.78 -14.60
C PRO A 110 8.11 -20.00 -15.52
N PRO A 111 8.82 -21.06 -15.09
CA PRO A 111 8.89 -22.30 -15.85
C PRO A 111 7.49 -22.90 -15.99
N ILE A 112 7.01 -23.04 -17.22
CA ILE A 112 5.67 -23.54 -17.58
C ILE A 112 5.58 -25.03 -17.22
N SER A 113 4.49 -25.46 -16.57
CA SER A 113 4.19 -26.91 -16.45
C SER A 113 3.65 -27.41 -17.79
N SER A 114 4.14 -28.56 -18.26
CA SER A 114 3.69 -29.20 -19.51
C SER A 114 2.19 -29.49 -19.55
N ASP A 115 1.52 -29.49 -18.39
CA ASP A 115 0.21 -30.09 -18.20
C ASP A 115 -0.94 -29.06 -18.17
N THR A 116 -0.66 -27.76 -18.30
CA THR A 116 -1.72 -26.74 -18.39
C THR A 116 -1.50 -25.76 -19.55
N PRO A 117 -2.43 -25.65 -20.51
CA PRO A 117 -2.42 -24.62 -21.54
C PRO A 117 -2.84 -23.27 -20.93
N SER A 118 -1.93 -22.68 -20.13
CA SER A 118 -2.09 -21.31 -19.63
C SER A 118 -1.32 -20.34 -20.54
N PRO A 119 -1.79 -19.09 -20.72
CA PRO A 119 -1.02 -18.09 -21.45
C PRO A 119 0.36 -17.89 -20.80
N PRO A 120 1.40 -17.56 -21.58
CA PRO A 120 2.74 -17.35 -21.04
C PRO A 120 2.68 -16.27 -19.97
N GLN A 121 3.05 -16.66 -18.74
CA GLN A 121 3.03 -15.74 -17.62
C GLN A 121 4.34 -14.97 -17.55
N ILE A 122 4.27 -13.65 -17.38
CA ILE A 122 5.42 -12.78 -17.19
C ILE A 122 5.31 -12.18 -15.79
N ALA A 123 6.31 -12.42 -14.97
CA ALA A 123 6.47 -11.75 -13.69
C ALA A 123 7.30 -10.48 -13.87
N ARG A 124 6.78 -9.35 -13.40
CA ARG A 124 7.55 -8.13 -13.16
C ARG A 124 8.06 -8.19 -11.73
N VAL A 125 9.33 -8.55 -11.57
CA VAL A 125 9.95 -8.77 -10.27
C VAL A 125 10.51 -7.46 -9.74
N TRP A 126 9.90 -6.94 -8.68
CA TRP A 126 10.29 -5.69 -8.04
C TRP A 126 11.12 -5.95 -6.78
N ASP A 127 12.30 -5.34 -6.71
CA ASP A 127 13.12 -5.26 -5.50
C ASP A 127 13.19 -3.82 -5.01
N PHE A 128 12.59 -3.60 -3.85
CA PHE A 128 12.52 -2.30 -3.23
C PHE A 128 13.73 -2.07 -2.32
N GLY A 129 14.47 -0.98 -2.54
CA GLY A 129 15.58 -0.57 -1.69
C GLY A 129 15.19 -0.56 -0.21
N GLY A 130 15.95 -1.27 0.63
CA GLY A 130 15.60 -1.49 2.03
C GLY A 130 16.05 -0.38 2.98
N GLN A 131 15.86 0.91 2.66
CA GLN A 131 16.14 1.98 3.63
C GLN A 131 14.84 2.34 4.37
N ASN A 132 14.92 2.63 5.67
CA ASN A 132 13.76 2.76 6.57
C ASN A 132 12.84 3.94 6.19
N GLU A 133 13.34 4.85 5.37
CA GLU A 133 12.65 6.03 4.85
C GLU A 133 11.75 5.71 3.62
N LEU A 134 11.83 4.50 3.06
CA LEU A 134 11.22 4.16 1.78
C LEU A 134 9.85 3.46 1.88
N HIS A 135 9.31 3.29 3.08
CA HIS A 135 7.99 2.68 3.28
C HIS A 135 6.85 3.49 2.62
N SER A 136 7.01 4.81 2.48
CA SER A 136 5.99 5.70 1.87
C SER A 136 5.89 5.53 0.35
N THR A 137 6.99 5.24 -0.37
CA THR A 137 7.00 5.11 -1.84
C THR A 137 6.74 3.69 -2.35
N HIS A 138 7.15 2.65 -1.62
CA HIS A 138 6.93 1.25 -2.05
C HIS A 138 5.44 0.92 -2.21
N ARG A 139 4.57 1.63 -1.48
CA ARG A 139 3.11 1.48 -1.57
C ARG A 139 2.55 1.67 -2.98
N PHE A 140 3.12 2.54 -3.82
CA PHE A 140 2.61 2.72 -5.19
C PHE A 140 2.66 1.43 -6.01
N PHE A 141 3.51 0.49 -5.59
CA PHE A 141 3.72 -0.78 -6.24
C PHE A 141 3.07 -1.95 -5.50
N LEU A 142 2.59 -1.75 -4.26
CA LEU A 142 1.81 -2.75 -3.53
C LEU A 142 0.39 -2.81 -4.07
N GLY A 143 -0.23 -3.99 -4.09
CA GLY A 143 -1.63 -4.15 -4.46
C GLY A 143 -2.13 -5.56 -4.24
N GLY A 144 -3.46 -5.73 -4.20
CA GLY A 144 -4.09 -7.05 -4.06
C GLY A 144 -4.27 -7.80 -5.37
N GLN A 145 -4.28 -7.09 -6.49
CA GLN A 145 -4.56 -7.67 -7.80
C GLN A 145 -3.27 -7.99 -8.54
N ARG A 146 -3.19 -9.19 -9.12
CA ARG A 146 -2.04 -9.64 -9.92
C ARG A 146 -0.71 -9.47 -9.20
N CYS A 147 -0.70 -9.71 -7.89
CA CYS A 147 0.49 -9.60 -7.04
C CYS A 147 0.81 -10.94 -6.37
N PHE A 148 2.10 -11.24 -6.27
CA PHE A 148 2.65 -12.34 -5.48
C PHE A 148 3.79 -11.77 -4.64
N TYR A 149 3.80 -12.05 -3.34
CA TYR A 149 4.75 -11.46 -2.40
C TYR A 149 5.83 -12.47 -1.97
N LEU A 150 7.08 -12.01 -1.93
CA LEU A 150 8.20 -12.71 -1.30
C LEU A 150 8.67 -11.88 -0.10
N LEU A 151 8.30 -12.31 1.10
CA LEU A 151 8.76 -11.68 2.35
C LEU A 151 10.09 -12.29 2.78
N VAL A 152 11.15 -11.49 2.72
CA VAL A 152 12.51 -11.90 3.07
C VAL A 152 12.83 -11.47 4.50
N LEU A 153 13.24 -12.44 5.33
CA LEU A 153 13.63 -12.24 6.72
C LEU A 153 15.06 -12.73 6.91
N ARG A 154 15.80 -12.08 7.80
CA ARG A 154 17.12 -12.53 8.23
C ARG A 154 17.01 -13.35 9.50
N ILE A 155 17.71 -14.48 9.53
CA ILE A 155 17.66 -15.38 10.68
C ILE A 155 18.34 -14.83 11.94
N ASP A 156 19.26 -13.88 11.79
CA ASP A 156 20.07 -13.31 12.88
C ASP A 156 19.49 -12.02 13.47
N ARG A 157 18.25 -11.69 13.12
CA ARG A 157 17.55 -10.47 13.56
C ARG A 157 16.34 -10.78 14.43
N PRO A 158 16.02 -9.93 15.42
CA PRO A 158 14.75 -10.01 16.13
C PRO A 158 13.57 -10.10 15.15
N ALA A 159 12.57 -10.93 15.46
CA ALA A 159 11.41 -11.08 14.59
C ALA A 159 10.60 -9.79 14.46
N ASN A 160 10.42 -9.08 15.58
CA ASN A 160 9.68 -7.82 15.70
C ASN A 160 10.53 -6.77 16.43
N GLY A 161 10.04 -5.54 16.52
CA GLY A 161 10.74 -4.36 17.05
C GLY A 161 10.78 -3.24 16.02
N ASP A 162 10.72 -1.99 16.48
CA ASP A 162 10.76 -0.82 15.58
C ASP A 162 12.19 -0.38 15.21
N GLN A 163 13.20 -1.06 15.75
CA GLN A 163 14.62 -0.84 15.42
C GLN A 163 14.93 -1.29 13.98
N ASP A 164 15.92 -0.63 13.37
CA ASP A 164 16.35 -0.82 11.99
C ASP A 164 16.94 -2.21 11.70
N ASP A 165 17.43 -2.88 12.74
CA ASP A 165 18.01 -4.22 12.71
C ASP A 165 17.00 -5.33 13.07
N SER A 166 15.73 -5.00 13.27
CA SER A 166 14.65 -5.99 13.36
C SER A 166 14.24 -6.51 11.97
N ASN A 167 13.51 -7.61 11.93
CA ASN A 167 12.79 -8.09 10.75
C ASN A 167 11.44 -7.41 10.53
N ARG A 168 10.83 -6.83 11.58
CA ARG A 168 9.46 -6.28 11.56
C ARG A 168 8.41 -7.24 10.97
N LEU A 169 8.46 -8.52 11.33
CA LEU A 169 7.63 -9.60 10.79
C LEU A 169 6.13 -9.25 10.80
N SER A 170 5.61 -8.88 11.97
CA SER A 170 4.18 -8.57 12.15
C SER A 170 3.75 -7.35 11.31
N TYR A 171 4.59 -6.31 11.25
CA TYR A 171 4.33 -5.14 10.42
C TYR A 171 4.23 -5.50 8.93
N TRP A 172 5.19 -6.26 8.40
CA TRP A 172 5.18 -6.66 6.99
C TRP A 172 3.97 -7.53 6.65
N LEU A 173 3.64 -8.52 7.49
CA LEU A 173 2.48 -9.37 7.26
C LEU A 173 1.17 -8.57 7.32
N ARG A 174 0.98 -7.69 8.31
CA ARG A 174 -0.20 -6.81 8.41
C ARG A 174 -0.29 -5.85 7.21
N MET A 175 0.85 -5.33 6.75
CA MET A 175 0.93 -4.46 5.57
C MET A 175 0.50 -5.22 4.31
N ILE A 176 1.04 -6.42 4.08
CA ILE A 176 0.66 -7.27 2.94
C ILE A 176 -0.80 -7.69 3.05
N ALA A 177 -1.28 -8.05 4.24
CA ALA A 177 -2.68 -8.35 4.46
C ALA A 177 -3.55 -7.16 4.02
N HIS A 178 -3.23 -5.95 4.47
CA HIS A 178 -4.04 -4.77 4.19
C HIS A 178 -4.01 -4.34 2.71
N TYR A 179 -2.84 -4.23 2.09
CA TYR A 179 -2.71 -3.76 0.70
C TYR A 179 -2.83 -4.87 -0.33
N GLY A 180 -2.51 -6.10 0.04
CA GLY A 180 -2.60 -7.29 -0.79
C GLY A 180 -4.00 -7.87 -0.86
N LYS A 181 -5.03 -7.17 -0.37
CA LYS A 181 -6.43 -7.57 -0.42
C LYS A 181 -7.15 -6.82 -1.54
N ASP A 182 -7.87 -7.53 -2.40
CA ASP A 182 -8.73 -6.93 -3.42
C ASP A 182 -10.14 -6.57 -2.88
N SER A 183 -10.98 -5.98 -3.70
CA SER A 183 -12.37 -5.62 -3.33
C SER A 183 -13.27 -6.80 -2.93
N THR A 184 -12.98 -8.03 -3.36
CA THR A 184 -13.72 -9.24 -2.98
C THR A 184 -13.26 -9.80 -1.64
N GLY A 185 -12.10 -9.33 -1.20
CA GLY A 185 -11.43 -9.76 0.00
C GLY A 185 -10.46 -10.91 -0.21
N GLN A 186 -10.24 -11.34 -1.46
CA GLN A 186 -9.17 -12.26 -1.82
C GLN A 186 -7.82 -11.59 -1.57
N ARG A 187 -6.87 -12.35 -1.01
CA ARG A 187 -5.54 -11.85 -0.66
C ARG A 187 -4.46 -12.47 -1.52
N ALA A 188 -3.53 -11.63 -1.97
CA ALA A 188 -2.36 -12.02 -2.72
C ALA A 188 -1.52 -13.06 -1.96
N PRO A 189 -1.03 -14.13 -2.64
CA PRO A 189 -0.20 -15.15 -2.02
C PRO A 189 1.14 -14.58 -1.54
N VAL A 190 1.62 -15.11 -0.42
CA VAL A 190 2.88 -14.73 0.24
C VAL A 190 3.74 -15.95 0.47
N LEU A 191 5.01 -15.87 0.07
CA LEU A 191 6.05 -16.82 0.47
C LEU A 191 7.04 -16.12 1.41
N ILE A 192 7.41 -16.81 2.49
CA ILE A 192 8.43 -16.33 3.43
C ILE A 192 9.75 -17.00 3.09
N VAL A 193 10.81 -16.20 2.94
CA VAL A 193 12.17 -16.67 2.63
C VAL A 193 13.10 -16.25 3.76
N LEU A 194 13.80 -17.22 4.34
CA LEU A 194 14.78 -17.00 5.39
C LEU A 194 16.18 -16.92 4.78
N SER A 195 16.88 -15.84 5.11
CA SER A 195 18.16 -15.47 4.55
C SER A 195 19.26 -15.40 5.62
N GLN A 196 20.51 -15.47 5.18
CA GLN A 196 21.70 -15.55 6.03
C GLN A 196 21.75 -16.79 6.94
N CYS A 197 21.13 -17.89 6.50
CA CYS A 197 21.07 -19.19 7.16
C CYS A 197 22.44 -19.79 7.49
N ASP A 198 23.47 -19.39 6.76
CA ASP A 198 24.87 -19.79 6.93
C ASP A 198 25.50 -19.28 8.23
N ARG A 199 24.97 -18.18 8.80
CA ARG A 199 25.48 -17.62 10.06
C ARG A 199 25.34 -18.57 11.27
N ARG A 200 24.35 -19.47 11.24
CA ARG A 200 24.14 -20.50 12.30
C ARG A 200 25.37 -21.36 12.54
N ALA A 201 26.13 -21.65 11.49
CA ALA A 201 27.29 -22.53 11.59
C ALA A 201 28.50 -21.89 12.29
N PHE A 202 28.51 -20.56 12.49
CA PHE A 202 29.69 -19.83 12.97
C PHE A 202 29.40 -18.82 14.09
N GLN A 203 28.14 -18.53 14.40
CA GLN A 203 27.75 -17.57 15.44
C GLN A 203 26.67 -18.19 16.35
N GLN A 204 27.01 -18.46 17.62
CA GLN A 204 26.07 -19.04 18.57
C GLN A 204 24.84 -18.17 18.82
N ASP A 205 25.02 -16.84 18.84
CA ASP A 205 23.91 -15.89 18.98
C ASP A 205 22.94 -15.94 17.79
N ALA A 206 23.41 -16.30 16.60
CA ALA A 206 22.56 -16.45 15.42
C ALA A 206 21.64 -17.67 15.53
N GLU A 207 22.07 -18.76 16.16
CA GLU A 207 21.21 -19.92 16.41
C GLU A 207 20.09 -19.57 17.42
N ASN A 208 20.44 -18.87 18.50
CA ASN A 208 19.45 -18.40 19.48
C ASN A 208 18.46 -17.40 18.86
N ALA A 209 18.94 -16.47 18.03
CA ALA A 209 18.09 -15.55 17.28
C ALA A 209 17.17 -16.28 16.31
N PHE A 210 17.69 -17.30 15.62
CA PHE A 210 16.91 -18.12 14.70
C PHE A 210 15.80 -18.89 15.41
N GLN A 211 16.07 -19.48 16.59
CA GLN A 211 15.04 -20.15 17.38
C GLN A 211 13.91 -19.18 17.78
N ARG A 212 14.26 -17.97 18.24
CA ARG A 212 13.26 -16.93 18.56
C ARG A 212 12.46 -16.51 17.32
N LEU A 213 13.10 -16.45 16.14
CA LEU A 213 12.41 -16.17 14.89
C LEU A 213 11.45 -17.31 14.52
N GLN A 214 11.83 -18.57 14.70
CA GLN A 214 10.94 -19.71 14.50
C GLN A 214 9.73 -19.67 15.43
N ASP A 215 9.94 -19.36 16.71
CA ASP A 215 8.85 -19.22 17.69
C ASP A 215 7.88 -18.11 17.27
N ALA A 216 8.40 -16.96 16.81
CA ALA A 216 7.60 -15.87 16.29
C ALA A 216 6.86 -16.22 14.98
N LEU A 217 7.45 -17.03 14.10
CA LEU A 217 6.79 -17.53 12.89
C LEU A 217 5.65 -18.50 13.24
N ASN A 218 5.83 -19.37 14.24
CA ASN A 218 4.78 -20.25 14.74
C ASN A 218 3.64 -19.45 15.38
N GLN A 219 3.96 -18.46 16.21
CA GLN A 219 2.97 -17.54 16.77
C GLN A 219 2.22 -16.78 15.69
N ALA A 220 2.92 -16.30 14.65
CA ALA A 220 2.27 -15.66 13.51
C ALA A 220 1.33 -16.63 12.80
N ARG A 221 1.73 -17.88 12.58
CA ARG A 221 0.87 -18.94 12.00
C ARG A 221 -0.39 -19.16 12.84
N ASP A 222 -0.26 -19.22 14.18
CA ASP A 222 -1.40 -19.39 15.10
C ASP A 222 -2.36 -18.20 15.08
N GLN A 223 -1.86 -17.01 14.72
CA GLN A 223 -2.64 -15.79 14.50
C GLN A 223 -3.06 -15.58 13.04
N ASP A 224 -3.16 -16.66 12.26
CA ASP A 224 -3.52 -16.63 10.83
C ASP A 224 -2.65 -15.66 10.02
N TRP A 225 -1.36 -15.62 10.33
CA TRP A 225 -0.36 -14.71 9.75
C TRP A 225 -0.78 -13.24 9.78
N TYR A 226 -1.50 -12.82 10.82
CA TYR A 226 -2.08 -11.48 10.94
C TYR A 226 -3.01 -11.11 9.76
N GLY A 227 -3.62 -12.12 9.15
CA GLY A 227 -4.49 -12.04 7.98
C GLY A 227 -3.76 -12.03 6.64
N ALA A 228 -2.45 -12.31 6.56
CA ALA A 228 -1.75 -12.47 5.28
C ALA A 228 -1.95 -13.89 4.71
N ASN A 229 -2.04 -14.03 3.40
CA ASN A 229 -2.20 -15.34 2.74
C ASN A 229 -0.84 -16.01 2.52
N VAL A 230 -0.21 -16.51 3.59
CA VAL A 230 1.04 -17.28 3.50
C VAL A 230 0.74 -18.67 2.97
N VAL A 231 1.29 -19.00 1.80
CA VAL A 231 0.85 -20.18 1.02
C VAL A 231 1.71 -21.44 1.20
N ALA A 232 2.88 -21.31 1.81
CA ALA A 232 3.79 -22.42 2.09
C ALA A 232 4.60 -22.15 3.35
N ASP A 233 5.24 -23.20 3.89
CA ASP A 233 6.16 -23.04 5.02
C ASP A 233 7.37 -22.17 4.66
N PRO A 234 7.93 -21.42 5.62
CA PRO A 234 9.12 -20.60 5.41
C PRO A 234 10.25 -21.39 4.74
N ILE A 235 10.81 -20.85 3.65
CA ILE A 235 11.86 -21.50 2.87
C ILE A 235 13.22 -21.02 3.38
N GLU A 236 14.01 -21.97 3.88
CA GLU A 236 15.39 -21.77 4.31
C GLU A 236 16.38 -22.11 3.19
N GLY A 237 17.62 -21.63 3.35
CA GLY A 237 18.75 -22.12 2.56
C GLY A 237 19.61 -21.04 1.92
N PHE A 238 19.30 -19.75 2.11
CA PHE A 238 20.09 -18.65 1.58
C PHE A 238 21.12 -18.14 2.59
N GLY A 239 22.31 -17.79 2.12
CA GLY A 239 23.44 -17.42 2.96
C GLY A 239 24.59 -16.80 2.16
N TRP A 240 25.19 -15.73 2.66
CA TRP A 240 26.13 -14.90 1.89
C TRP A 240 27.29 -14.35 2.72
N SER A 241 27.69 -15.06 3.78
CA SER A 241 28.81 -14.62 4.63
C SER A 241 30.13 -14.65 3.86
N THR A 242 30.97 -13.64 4.11
CA THR A 242 32.32 -13.57 3.56
C THR A 242 33.29 -14.42 4.36
N GLY A 243 34.36 -14.90 3.70
CA GLY A 243 35.47 -15.56 4.40
C GLY A 243 35.21 -17.01 4.82
N LEU A 244 34.21 -17.66 4.22
CA LEU A 244 33.87 -19.04 4.52
C LEU A 244 34.94 -20.03 4.00
N PRO A 245 35.23 -21.11 4.75
CA PRO A 245 36.02 -22.25 4.26
C PRO A 245 35.47 -22.81 2.93
N TYR A 246 36.34 -23.37 2.09
CA TYR A 246 35.94 -23.86 0.75
C TYR A 246 34.87 -24.95 0.80
N ASP A 247 35.01 -25.92 1.71
CA ASP A 247 34.04 -26.99 1.96
C ASP A 247 32.66 -26.47 2.40
N GLN A 248 32.62 -25.36 3.11
CA GLN A 248 31.38 -24.71 3.51
C GLN A 248 30.73 -23.97 2.34
N LYS A 249 31.51 -23.38 1.44
CA LYS A 249 30.98 -22.71 0.24
C LYS A 249 30.21 -23.68 -0.65
N ASP A 250 30.77 -24.84 -0.98
CA ASP A 250 30.09 -25.86 -1.80
C ASP A 250 28.77 -26.32 -1.18
N LYS A 251 28.75 -26.49 0.15
CA LYS A 251 27.55 -26.88 0.89
C LYS A 251 26.46 -25.81 0.80
N ILE A 252 26.79 -24.54 1.03
CA ILE A 252 25.82 -23.45 1.02
C ILE A 252 25.38 -23.16 -0.43
N GLU A 253 26.26 -23.29 -1.42
CA GLU A 253 25.89 -23.24 -2.85
C GLU A 253 24.84 -24.29 -3.22
N ASN A 254 25.00 -25.52 -2.76
CA ASN A 254 24.01 -26.58 -2.98
C ASN A 254 22.69 -26.30 -2.25
N GLN A 255 22.74 -25.78 -1.03
CA GLN A 255 21.54 -25.34 -0.29
C GLN A 255 20.80 -24.22 -1.02
N HIS A 256 21.52 -23.25 -1.60
CA HIS A 256 20.93 -22.19 -2.42
C HIS A 256 20.22 -22.77 -3.63
N LYS A 257 20.86 -23.67 -4.38
CA LYS A 257 20.24 -24.30 -5.56
C LYS A 257 18.93 -24.98 -5.19
N GLN A 258 18.91 -25.73 -4.08
CA GLN A 258 17.69 -26.37 -3.57
C GLN A 258 16.62 -25.36 -3.17
N ALA A 259 16.99 -24.29 -2.45
CA ALA A 259 16.06 -23.25 -2.03
C ALA A 259 15.49 -22.46 -3.22
N ILE A 260 16.31 -22.17 -4.24
CA ILE A 260 15.90 -21.51 -5.48
C ILE A 260 14.86 -22.35 -6.22
N GLU A 261 15.13 -23.65 -6.40
CA GLU A 261 14.17 -24.54 -7.06
C GLU A 261 12.88 -24.69 -6.25
N LYS A 262 12.97 -24.80 -4.92
CA LYS A 262 11.79 -24.79 -4.05
C LYS A 262 10.98 -23.51 -4.19
N ILE A 263 11.60 -22.33 -4.23
CA ILE A 263 10.89 -21.05 -4.45
C ILE A 263 10.19 -21.06 -5.81
N LYS A 264 10.87 -21.45 -6.89
CA LYS A 264 10.25 -21.50 -8.23
C LYS A 264 9.08 -22.46 -8.28
N GLU A 265 9.21 -23.61 -7.61
CA GLU A 265 8.14 -24.59 -7.46
C GLU A 265 6.94 -24.04 -6.70
N GLU A 266 7.16 -23.43 -5.53
CA GLU A 266 6.09 -22.86 -4.72
C GLU A 266 5.38 -21.70 -5.42
N ILE A 267 6.12 -20.85 -6.14
CA ILE A 267 5.51 -19.81 -6.98
C ILE A 267 4.61 -20.45 -8.05
N ARG A 268 5.08 -21.50 -8.74
CA ARG A 268 4.31 -22.19 -9.76
C ARG A 268 3.04 -22.82 -9.19
N ASN A 269 3.17 -23.53 -8.06
CA ASN A 269 2.07 -24.23 -7.41
C ASN A 269 0.99 -23.27 -6.92
N HIS A 270 1.37 -22.05 -6.55
CA HIS A 270 0.46 -21.06 -5.97
C HIS A 270 0.07 -19.92 -6.91
N LEU A 271 0.51 -19.96 -8.16
CA LEU A 271 0.25 -18.92 -9.15
C LEU A 271 -1.25 -18.73 -9.44
N HIS A 272 -2.01 -19.83 -9.40
CA HIS A 272 -3.47 -19.82 -9.55
C HIS A 272 -4.20 -19.07 -8.42
N LYS A 273 -3.56 -18.86 -7.26
CA LYS A 273 -4.11 -18.09 -6.13
C LYS A 273 -3.93 -16.58 -6.31
N VAL A 274 -3.19 -16.13 -7.33
CA VAL A 274 -3.02 -14.71 -7.63
C VAL A 274 -4.32 -14.13 -8.17
N PRO A 275 -4.92 -13.12 -7.51
CA PRO A 275 -6.18 -12.54 -7.96
C PRO A 275 -6.08 -11.98 -9.38
N LEU A 276 -7.09 -12.28 -10.19
CA LEU A 276 -7.24 -11.83 -11.59
C LEU A 276 -6.17 -12.31 -12.60
N ILE A 277 -5.36 -13.32 -12.25
CA ILE A 277 -4.28 -13.80 -13.14
C ILE A 277 -4.80 -14.38 -14.47
N ASN A 278 -5.93 -15.10 -14.41
CA ASN A 278 -6.56 -15.76 -15.55
C ASN A 278 -7.76 -15.00 -16.10
N GLU A 279 -8.10 -13.84 -15.52
CA GLU A 279 -9.26 -13.07 -15.94
C GLU A 279 -9.00 -12.34 -17.25
N ALA A 280 -9.98 -12.39 -18.14
CA ALA A 280 -9.88 -11.76 -19.45
C ALA A 280 -9.85 -10.23 -19.32
N ILE A 281 -9.12 -9.59 -20.23
CA ILE A 281 -9.08 -8.14 -20.39
C ILE A 281 -9.51 -7.79 -21.82
N PRO A 282 -10.24 -6.67 -22.03
CA PRO A 282 -10.64 -6.22 -23.36
C PRO A 282 -9.51 -6.11 -24.38
N PRO A 283 -9.75 -6.37 -25.68
CA PRO A 283 -8.74 -6.20 -26.72
C PRO A 283 -8.19 -4.77 -26.79
N ASN A 284 -9.05 -3.76 -26.63
CA ASN A 284 -8.65 -2.35 -26.67
C ASN A 284 -7.64 -1.96 -25.58
N PHE A 285 -7.62 -2.67 -24.45
CA PHE A 285 -6.60 -2.46 -23.42
C PHE A 285 -5.20 -2.78 -23.96
N PHE A 286 -5.06 -3.86 -24.74
CA PHE A 286 -3.76 -4.29 -25.27
C PHE A 286 -3.16 -3.28 -26.26
N GLU A 287 -4.00 -2.53 -26.98
CA GLU A 287 -3.57 -1.44 -27.86
C GLU A 287 -2.96 -0.28 -27.05
N VAL A 288 -3.61 0.10 -25.95
CA VAL A 288 -3.09 1.12 -25.02
C VAL A 288 -1.81 0.63 -24.34
N LYS A 289 -1.79 -0.64 -23.91
CA LYS A 289 -0.59 -1.27 -23.33
C LYS A 289 0.58 -1.24 -24.30
N GLN A 290 0.36 -1.63 -25.56
CA GLN A 290 1.41 -1.65 -26.59
C GLN A 290 1.99 -0.25 -26.85
N PHE A 291 1.13 0.77 -26.91
CA PHE A 291 1.60 2.15 -26.99
C PHE A 291 2.48 2.51 -25.79
N VAL A 292 2.02 2.23 -24.56
CA VAL A 292 2.75 2.53 -23.33
C VAL A 292 4.10 1.81 -23.30
N GLU A 293 4.17 0.53 -23.67
CA GLU A 293 5.44 -0.22 -23.70
C GLU A 293 6.44 0.28 -24.75
N THR A 294 5.94 0.97 -25.79
CA THR A 294 6.79 1.59 -26.80
C THR A 294 7.45 2.85 -26.27
N VAL A 295 6.69 3.71 -25.56
CA VAL A 295 7.19 4.98 -25.02
C VAL A 295 7.87 4.82 -23.65
N PHE A 296 7.49 3.80 -22.87
CA PHE A 296 8.05 3.43 -21.56
C PHE A 296 8.63 2.00 -21.61
N PRO A 297 9.74 1.77 -22.33
CA PRO A 297 10.33 0.44 -22.43
C PRO A 297 10.99 0.00 -21.11
N ALA A 298 11.13 -1.32 -20.96
CA ALA A 298 11.93 -1.91 -19.89
C ALA A 298 13.43 -1.58 -20.05
N ARG A 299 14.20 -1.75 -18.96
CA ARG A 299 15.58 -1.27 -18.76
C ARG A 299 16.63 -1.59 -19.83
N ASP A 300 16.42 -2.61 -20.65
CA ASP A 300 17.49 -3.19 -21.48
C ASP A 300 17.65 -2.56 -22.88
N ARG A 301 17.04 -1.41 -23.15
CA ARG A 301 17.29 -0.70 -24.42
C ARG A 301 18.64 0.00 -24.38
N LYS A 302 19.49 -0.34 -25.36
CA LYS A 302 20.80 0.30 -25.58
C LYS A 302 20.68 1.79 -25.99
N ASN A 303 19.51 2.22 -26.47
CA ASN A 303 19.22 3.60 -26.86
C ASN A 303 17.88 4.11 -26.29
N ASP A 304 17.86 5.37 -25.85
CA ASP A 304 16.66 6.02 -25.29
C ASP A 304 15.80 6.71 -26.37
N GLN A 305 15.97 6.33 -27.64
CA GLN A 305 15.21 6.92 -28.74
C GLN A 305 13.73 6.54 -28.62
N GLY A 306 12.86 7.56 -28.59
CA GLY A 306 11.42 7.39 -28.40
C GLY A 306 10.98 7.11 -26.96
N VAL A 307 11.93 7.09 -26.00
CA VAL A 307 11.60 6.96 -24.58
C VAL A 307 11.11 8.30 -24.04
N LEU A 308 9.98 8.28 -23.35
CA LEU A 308 9.40 9.47 -22.73
C LEU A 308 9.49 9.40 -21.20
N PRO A 309 9.76 10.53 -20.52
CA PRO A 309 9.66 10.61 -19.06
C PRO A 309 8.19 10.55 -18.60
N TYR A 310 7.30 11.16 -19.39
CA TYR A 310 5.86 11.19 -19.21
C TYR A 310 5.19 11.63 -20.51
N PHE A 311 3.88 11.49 -20.59
CA PHE A 311 3.07 12.15 -21.62
C PHE A 311 1.76 12.65 -21.05
N ASN A 312 1.20 13.71 -21.65
CA ASN A 312 -0.15 14.18 -21.34
C ASN A 312 -1.15 13.51 -22.29
N ARG A 313 -2.07 12.71 -21.74
CA ARG A 313 -3.02 11.92 -22.52
C ARG A 313 -3.98 12.74 -23.40
N LEU A 314 -4.19 14.03 -23.09
CA LEU A 314 -5.01 14.94 -23.91
C LEU A 314 -4.23 15.60 -25.05
N HIS A 315 -2.90 15.67 -24.94
CA HIS A 315 -2.07 16.45 -25.86
C HIS A 315 -1.09 15.60 -26.68
N HIS A 316 -0.78 14.37 -26.26
CA HIS A 316 0.09 13.48 -27.01
C HIS A 316 -0.60 12.99 -28.30
N SER A 317 -0.06 13.34 -29.47
CA SER A 317 -0.69 13.09 -30.77
C SER A 317 -0.83 11.60 -31.08
N GLU A 318 0.24 10.82 -30.92
CA GLU A 318 0.23 9.38 -31.22
C GLU A 318 -0.70 8.60 -30.27
N PHE A 319 -0.80 9.05 -29.01
CA PHE A 319 -1.71 8.43 -28.04
C PHE A 319 -3.17 8.69 -28.43
N ARG A 320 -3.48 9.92 -28.84
CA ARG A 320 -4.81 10.29 -29.33
C ARG A 320 -5.18 9.53 -30.60
N GLN A 321 -4.27 9.42 -31.55
CA GLN A 321 -4.47 8.63 -32.77
C GLN A 321 -4.72 7.15 -32.45
N CYS A 322 -3.98 6.56 -31.50
CA CYS A 322 -4.23 5.21 -31.01
C CYS A 322 -5.65 5.09 -30.42
N CYS A 323 -6.06 6.01 -29.55
CA CYS A 323 -7.39 5.98 -28.94
C CYS A 323 -8.52 6.17 -29.99
N GLU A 324 -8.36 7.10 -30.93
CA GLU A 324 -9.34 7.37 -32.00
C GLU A 324 -9.49 6.16 -32.94
N LYS A 325 -8.38 5.59 -33.41
CA LYS A 325 -8.36 4.40 -34.28
C LYS A 325 -9.11 3.23 -33.67
N HIS A 326 -8.95 3.01 -32.36
CA HIS A 326 -9.55 1.89 -31.64
C HIS A 326 -10.86 2.28 -30.90
N LYS A 327 -11.39 3.50 -31.15
CA LYS A 327 -12.64 4.02 -30.57
C LYS A 327 -12.67 3.96 -29.04
N ILE A 328 -11.55 4.28 -28.39
CA ILE A 328 -11.39 4.27 -26.93
C ILE A 328 -11.78 5.65 -26.39
N ASP A 329 -12.79 5.71 -25.53
CA ASP A 329 -13.26 6.94 -24.89
C ASP A 329 -12.50 7.26 -23.60
N ASP A 330 -12.70 8.47 -23.06
CA ASP A 330 -12.03 8.97 -21.85
C ASP A 330 -12.22 8.07 -20.62
N GLY A 331 -13.43 7.53 -20.43
CA GLY A 331 -13.73 6.65 -19.31
C GLY A 331 -12.97 5.33 -19.43
N SER A 332 -12.99 4.72 -20.62
CA SER A 332 -12.19 3.53 -20.93
C SER A 332 -10.68 3.77 -20.74
N ILE A 333 -10.16 4.93 -21.15
CA ILE A 333 -8.75 5.31 -20.95
C ILE A 333 -8.40 5.29 -19.46
N LYS A 334 -9.21 5.92 -18.61
CA LYS A 334 -8.97 5.96 -17.15
C LYS A 334 -8.94 4.56 -16.53
N LEU A 335 -9.87 3.70 -16.94
CA LEU A 335 -9.92 2.30 -16.49
C LEU A 335 -8.66 1.54 -16.92
N TYR A 336 -8.24 1.67 -18.18
CA TYR A 336 -7.03 1.02 -18.69
C TYR A 336 -5.76 1.55 -18.03
N LEU A 337 -5.65 2.85 -17.78
CA LEU A 337 -4.53 3.43 -17.03
C LEU A 337 -4.47 2.92 -15.59
N SER A 338 -5.63 2.72 -14.94
CA SER A 338 -5.70 2.12 -13.60
C SER A 338 -5.17 0.67 -13.60
N ILE A 339 -5.54 -0.12 -14.61
CA ILE A 339 -5.03 -1.50 -14.76
C ILE A 339 -3.53 -1.48 -15.07
N LEU A 340 -3.05 -0.61 -15.97
CA LEU A 340 -1.62 -0.46 -16.27
C LEU A 340 -0.80 -0.03 -15.04
N LYS A 341 -1.36 0.85 -14.21
CA LYS A 341 -0.80 1.24 -12.91
C LYS A 341 -0.74 0.04 -11.96
N SER A 342 -1.80 -0.79 -11.91
CA SER A 342 -1.84 -1.97 -11.05
C SER A 342 -0.71 -2.97 -11.35
N ILE A 343 -0.26 -3.07 -12.60
CA ILE A 343 0.86 -3.94 -13.02
C ILE A 343 2.22 -3.22 -13.08
N GLY A 344 2.27 -1.94 -12.71
CA GLY A 344 3.50 -1.15 -12.62
C GLY A 344 4.07 -0.69 -13.97
N LEU A 345 3.27 -0.67 -15.03
CA LEU A 345 3.70 -0.14 -16.34
C LEU A 345 3.66 1.39 -16.42
N VAL A 346 2.76 2.01 -15.67
CA VAL A 346 2.65 3.48 -15.59
C VAL A 346 2.52 3.92 -14.14
N HIS A 347 2.91 5.15 -13.88
CA HIS A 347 2.49 5.86 -12.67
C HIS A 347 1.48 6.93 -13.06
N TRP A 348 0.28 6.84 -12.50
CA TRP A 348 -0.84 7.72 -12.81
C TRP A 348 -1.66 7.98 -11.55
N VAL A 349 -2.07 9.23 -11.37
CA VAL A 349 -2.76 9.69 -10.15
C VAL A 349 -4.16 10.22 -10.44
N GLY A 350 -4.65 10.13 -11.68
CA GLY A 350 -5.97 10.64 -12.03
C GLY A 350 -7.15 9.85 -11.45
N ASP A 351 -6.89 8.73 -10.78
CA ASP A 351 -7.83 7.96 -9.96
C ASP A 351 -7.89 8.43 -8.50
N VAL A 352 -7.04 9.38 -8.10
CA VAL A 352 -7.03 9.96 -6.75
C VAL A 352 -8.12 11.04 -6.66
N PRO A 353 -9.15 10.89 -5.80
CA PRO A 353 -10.30 11.79 -5.76
C PRO A 353 -9.93 13.27 -5.57
N GLU A 354 -8.91 13.56 -4.76
CA GLU A 354 -8.49 14.93 -4.45
C GLU A 354 -7.83 15.65 -5.63
N ILE A 355 -7.32 14.89 -6.60
CA ILE A 355 -6.72 15.45 -7.82
C ILE A 355 -7.81 15.94 -8.77
N GLU A 356 -9.04 15.43 -8.69
CA GLU A 356 -10.09 15.84 -9.62
C GLU A 356 -10.47 17.31 -9.49
N THR A 357 -10.33 17.90 -8.29
CA THR A 357 -10.85 19.24 -7.95
C THR A 357 -9.82 20.22 -7.38
N GLY A 358 -8.53 19.87 -7.28
CA GLY A 358 -7.50 20.67 -6.63
C GLY A 358 -6.60 21.52 -7.56
N GLU A 359 -5.65 22.26 -6.97
CA GLU A 359 -4.61 23.04 -7.69
C GLU A 359 -3.81 22.19 -8.68
N ASN A 360 -3.66 20.89 -8.41
CA ASN A 360 -2.94 19.92 -9.25
C ASN A 360 -3.86 19.16 -10.23
N ALA A 361 -5.04 19.67 -10.56
CA ALA A 361 -6.01 18.93 -11.39
C ALA A 361 -5.50 18.56 -12.80
N ALA A 362 -4.50 19.26 -13.33
CA ALA A 362 -3.83 18.88 -14.57
C ALA A 362 -3.15 17.50 -14.48
N MET A 363 -2.72 17.07 -13.28
CA MET A 363 -2.03 15.81 -13.05
C MET A 363 -2.87 14.58 -13.40
N LYS A 364 -4.21 14.68 -13.42
CA LYS A 364 -5.08 13.57 -13.86
C LYS A 364 -4.89 13.19 -15.33
N HIS A 365 -4.27 14.05 -16.12
CA HIS A 365 -3.96 13.81 -17.53
C HIS A 365 -2.52 13.37 -17.76
N MET A 366 -1.65 13.46 -16.73
CA MET A 366 -0.24 13.15 -16.83
C MET A 366 -0.01 11.67 -16.53
N VAL A 367 0.59 10.95 -17.48
CA VAL A 367 0.97 9.54 -17.35
C VAL A 367 2.48 9.48 -17.31
N PHE A 368 3.04 8.96 -16.22
CA PHE A 368 4.48 8.96 -15.97
C PHE A 368 5.10 7.60 -16.22
N ASN A 369 6.33 7.63 -16.73
CA ASN A 369 7.20 6.46 -16.80
C ASN A 369 7.71 6.13 -15.38
N PRO A 370 7.33 4.98 -14.78
CA PRO A 370 7.76 4.61 -13.44
C PRO A 370 9.28 4.59 -13.30
N GLU A 371 9.98 4.16 -14.35
CA GLU A 371 11.43 4.03 -14.38
C GLU A 371 12.16 5.38 -14.35
N TRP A 372 11.52 6.42 -14.89
CA TRP A 372 12.03 7.80 -14.87
C TRP A 372 11.68 8.52 -13.56
N VAL A 373 10.46 8.38 -13.05
CA VAL A 373 10.01 9.04 -11.80
C VAL A 373 10.76 8.55 -10.58
N ARG A 374 11.10 7.26 -10.56
CA ARG A 374 11.66 6.57 -9.40
C ARG A 374 12.87 7.29 -8.82
N ARG A 375 13.92 7.55 -9.59
CA ARG A 375 15.17 8.12 -9.05
C ARG A 375 15.02 9.56 -8.55
N PRO A 376 14.38 10.49 -9.29
CA PRO A 376 14.11 11.85 -8.81
C PRO A 376 13.28 11.89 -7.52
N VAL A 377 12.22 11.08 -7.42
CA VAL A 377 11.41 11.01 -6.20
C VAL A 377 12.21 10.45 -5.04
N TYR A 378 13.00 9.40 -5.26
CA TYR A 378 13.87 8.82 -4.22
C TYR A 378 14.94 9.81 -3.76
N GLU A 379 15.55 10.58 -4.66
CA GLU A 379 16.51 11.63 -4.30
C GLU A 379 15.87 12.70 -3.41
N LEU A 380 14.62 13.05 -3.68
CA LEU A 380 13.82 13.99 -2.87
C LEU A 380 13.18 13.38 -1.62
N ILE A 381 13.36 12.10 -1.34
CA ILE A 381 12.89 11.47 -0.08
C ILE A 381 14.08 11.08 0.79
N ARG A 382 15.18 10.66 0.15
CA ARG A 382 16.42 10.27 0.79
C ARG A 382 17.23 11.44 1.34
N ALA A 383 16.93 12.68 0.95
CA ALA A 383 17.86 13.80 1.10
C ALA A 383 18.46 13.98 2.49
N GLY A 384 17.84 13.44 3.55
CA GLY A 384 18.37 13.36 4.90
C GLY A 384 18.38 14.73 5.54
N ALA A 385 18.09 14.79 6.84
CA ALA A 385 18.39 15.88 7.77
C ALA A 385 18.80 17.20 7.09
N SER A 386 17.86 17.94 6.51
CA SER A 386 18.20 19.23 5.88
C SER A 386 18.60 20.28 6.91
N GLY A 387 18.54 19.95 8.21
CA GLY A 387 18.60 20.90 9.32
C GLY A 387 17.38 21.82 9.37
N GLU A 388 16.47 21.73 8.39
CA GLU A 388 15.30 22.58 8.23
C GLU A 388 13.99 21.87 8.64
N ALA A 389 14.07 20.95 9.62
CA ALA A 389 12.90 20.24 10.18
C ALA A 389 11.95 19.69 9.11
N GLY A 390 12.50 19.06 8.06
CA GLY A 390 11.72 18.43 7.00
C GLY A 390 11.28 19.34 5.84
N ILE A 391 11.67 20.62 5.82
CA ILE A 391 11.31 21.54 4.74
C ILE A 391 12.23 21.36 3.51
N LEU A 392 11.61 21.17 2.35
CA LEU A 392 12.22 21.26 1.02
C LEU A 392 11.96 22.66 0.45
N ASN A 393 12.95 23.54 0.60
CA ASN A 393 12.94 24.87 -0.02
C ASN A 393 13.41 24.83 -1.49
N THR A 394 13.24 25.94 -2.21
CA THR A 394 13.61 26.06 -3.64
C THR A 394 15.09 25.81 -3.90
N SER A 395 15.98 26.31 -3.03
CA SER A 395 17.44 26.14 -3.17
C SER A 395 17.84 24.67 -3.07
N LEU A 396 17.35 23.98 -2.03
CA LEU A 396 17.59 22.55 -1.82
C LEU A 396 16.99 21.70 -2.95
N LEU A 397 15.80 22.06 -3.44
CA LEU A 397 15.18 21.39 -4.59
C LEU A 397 16.06 21.51 -5.85
N HIS A 398 16.60 22.70 -6.13
CA HIS A 398 17.48 22.91 -7.29
C HIS A 398 18.80 22.15 -7.16
N GLN A 399 19.34 22.05 -5.93
CA GLN A 399 20.53 21.29 -5.63
C GLN A 399 20.32 19.78 -5.82
N LYS A 400 19.18 19.25 -5.35
CA LYS A 400 18.86 17.82 -5.39
C LYS A 400 18.41 17.34 -6.78
N LEU A 401 17.65 18.16 -7.50
CA LEU A 401 17.21 17.89 -8.86
C LEU A 401 17.79 18.91 -9.84
N PRO A 402 19.09 18.82 -10.18
CA PRO A 402 19.73 19.74 -11.12
C PRO A 402 19.16 19.57 -12.53
N ILE A 403 19.08 20.67 -13.28
CA ILE A 403 18.69 20.67 -14.70
C ILE A 403 19.74 19.90 -15.52
N ARG A 404 19.27 19.16 -16.52
CA ARG A 404 20.11 18.51 -17.52
C ARG A 404 19.70 18.91 -18.94
N LYS A 405 20.66 19.44 -19.69
CA LYS A 405 20.57 19.65 -21.15
C LYS A 405 21.18 18.45 -21.90
N GLN A 406 20.80 18.28 -23.17
CA GLN A 406 21.28 17.20 -24.04
C GLN A 406 22.83 17.17 -24.12
N GLY A 407 23.43 15.97 -24.12
CA GLY A 407 24.86 15.81 -24.43
C GLY A 407 25.87 16.00 -23.28
N THR A 408 25.44 16.09 -22.02
CA THR A 408 26.37 16.12 -20.85
C THR A 408 26.44 14.78 -20.10
N THR A 409 27.63 14.46 -19.58
CA THR A 409 27.95 13.25 -18.78
C THR A 409 27.43 13.31 -17.33
N GLN A 410 26.94 14.46 -16.85
CA GLN A 410 26.78 14.70 -15.40
C GLN A 410 25.40 14.37 -14.78
N ALA A 411 24.55 13.53 -15.39
CA ALA A 411 23.36 13.01 -14.69
C ALA A 411 22.81 11.70 -15.29
N GLU A 412 23.68 10.78 -15.72
CA GLU A 412 23.24 9.43 -16.12
C GLU A 412 22.54 8.68 -14.97
N PHE A 413 22.98 8.93 -13.74
CA PHE A 413 22.37 8.32 -12.57
C PHE A 413 20.92 8.77 -12.36
N LEU A 414 20.61 10.06 -12.25
CA LEU A 414 19.23 10.48 -11.91
C LEU A 414 18.23 10.30 -13.05
N TYR A 415 18.60 10.65 -14.29
CA TYR A 415 17.64 10.75 -15.40
C TYR A 415 17.89 9.78 -16.56
N ARG A 416 18.83 8.85 -16.40
CA ARG A 416 19.06 7.74 -17.35
C ARG A 416 19.21 8.21 -18.81
N ARG A 417 20.00 9.27 -19.02
CA ARG A 417 20.28 9.97 -20.31
C ARG A 417 19.16 10.85 -20.88
N LEU A 418 17.97 10.84 -20.28
CA LEU A 418 16.89 11.78 -20.64
C LEU A 418 17.22 13.22 -20.20
N GLN A 419 16.73 14.19 -20.96
CA GLN A 419 16.77 15.61 -20.57
C GLN A 419 15.92 15.82 -19.31
N PHE A 420 16.26 16.85 -18.55
CA PHE A 420 15.52 17.23 -17.35
C PHE A 420 15.46 18.74 -17.21
N GLY A 421 14.28 19.33 -17.37
CA GLY A 421 14.03 20.77 -17.29
C GLY A 421 13.26 21.22 -16.05
N GLU A 422 12.90 22.51 -16.02
CA GLU A 422 12.09 23.10 -14.94
C GLU A 422 10.66 22.52 -14.89
N ASP A 423 10.06 22.25 -16.04
CA ASP A 423 8.74 21.62 -16.12
C ASP A 423 8.78 20.22 -15.50
N ASP A 424 9.84 19.45 -15.73
CA ASP A 424 10.02 18.11 -15.18
C ASP A 424 10.13 18.14 -13.65
N ARG A 425 10.91 19.08 -13.11
CA ARG A 425 11.00 19.32 -11.67
C ARG A 425 9.63 19.66 -11.08
N THR A 426 8.89 20.54 -11.74
CA THR A 426 7.53 20.94 -11.31
C THR A 426 6.60 19.73 -11.30
N HIS A 427 6.65 18.88 -12.34
CA HIS A 427 5.87 17.65 -12.41
C HIS A 427 6.23 16.65 -11.31
N ILE A 428 7.51 16.48 -10.96
CA ILE A 428 7.94 15.61 -9.86
C ILE A 428 7.39 16.11 -8.52
N VAL A 429 7.49 17.40 -8.22
CA VAL A 429 6.95 17.96 -6.97
C VAL A 429 5.42 17.84 -6.93
N ALA A 430 4.75 18.19 -8.03
CA ALA A 430 3.30 18.04 -8.15
C ALA A 430 2.86 16.58 -7.96
N LEU A 431 3.65 15.63 -8.47
CA LEU A 431 3.42 14.21 -8.27
C LEU A 431 3.60 13.79 -6.81
N MET A 432 4.66 14.26 -6.14
CA MET A 432 4.86 14.00 -4.71
C MET A 432 3.72 14.55 -3.85
N VAL A 433 3.22 15.74 -4.17
CA VAL A 433 2.05 16.33 -3.49
C VAL A 433 0.78 15.53 -3.74
N ALA A 434 0.53 15.16 -5.01
CA ALA A 434 -0.58 14.28 -5.41
C ALA A 434 -0.56 12.94 -4.66
N CYS A 435 0.64 12.42 -4.44
CA CYS A 435 0.91 11.20 -3.72
C CYS A 435 0.96 11.35 -2.18
N ARG A 436 0.74 12.57 -1.65
CA ARG A 436 0.84 12.92 -0.22
C ARG A 436 2.20 12.61 0.43
N LEU A 437 3.26 12.65 -0.37
CA LEU A 437 4.65 12.55 0.10
C LEU A 437 5.20 13.93 0.48
N ALA A 438 4.67 14.99 -0.14
CA ALA A 438 5.03 16.37 0.10
C ALA A 438 3.79 17.22 0.41
N PHE A 439 3.95 18.21 1.28
CA PHE A 439 2.86 19.00 1.84
C PHE A 439 3.21 20.48 1.74
N LYS A 440 2.36 21.28 1.11
CA LYS A 440 2.61 22.72 0.91
C LYS A 440 2.76 23.43 2.26
N HIS A 441 3.87 24.15 2.46
CA HIS A 441 4.16 24.87 3.69
C HIS A 441 4.46 26.35 3.41
N GLY A 442 3.43 27.18 3.52
CA GLY A 442 3.53 28.63 3.29
C GLY A 442 4.07 28.96 1.90
N THR A 443 4.95 29.96 1.82
CA THR A 443 5.72 30.32 0.62
C THR A 443 7.14 29.75 0.63
N ILE A 444 7.52 29.05 1.70
CA ILE A 444 8.91 28.68 2.00
C ILE A 444 9.29 27.38 1.28
N GLY A 445 8.31 26.49 1.05
CA GLY A 445 8.54 25.27 0.31
C GLY A 445 7.49 24.20 0.60
N HIS A 446 7.93 22.94 0.58
CA HIS A 446 7.10 21.78 0.90
C HIS A 446 7.68 21.04 2.10
N LEU A 447 6.85 20.71 3.08
CA LEU A 447 7.20 19.75 4.11
C LEU A 447 7.23 18.35 3.50
N ILE A 448 8.33 17.64 3.68
CA ILE A 448 8.48 16.22 3.37
C ILE A 448 8.72 15.53 4.71
N PRO A 449 7.72 14.85 5.30
CA PRO A 449 7.89 14.21 6.61
C PRO A 449 9.05 13.19 6.65
N ASP A 450 9.35 12.56 5.51
CA ASP A 450 10.51 11.66 5.40
C ASP A 450 11.88 12.39 5.46
N PHE A 451 11.92 13.73 5.37
CA PHE A 451 13.12 14.54 5.65
C PHE A 451 13.31 14.87 7.12
N LEU A 452 12.34 14.57 7.97
CA LEU A 452 12.47 14.78 9.41
C LEU A 452 13.57 13.87 9.96
N ASP A 453 14.31 14.40 10.92
CA ASP A 453 15.32 13.62 11.64
C ASP A 453 14.64 12.47 12.41
N VAL A 454 15.37 11.38 12.59
CA VAL A 454 14.94 10.26 13.45
C VAL A 454 15.66 10.43 14.78
N VAL A 455 14.92 10.49 15.89
CA VAL A 455 15.55 10.47 17.22
C VAL A 455 16.14 9.08 17.45
N PRO A 456 17.46 8.96 17.71
CA PRO A 456 18.09 7.69 18.05
C PRO A 456 17.39 7.03 19.23
N VAL A 457 17.27 5.69 19.22
CA VAL A 457 16.49 4.96 20.23
C VAL A 457 16.99 5.22 21.65
N ASP A 458 18.31 5.28 21.84
CA ASP A 458 18.93 5.56 23.13
C ASP A 458 18.65 7.00 23.62
N GLN A 459 18.63 7.96 22.71
CA GLN A 459 18.24 9.34 23.01
C GLN A 459 16.75 9.42 23.34
N SER A 460 15.89 8.82 22.51
CA SER A 460 14.44 8.79 22.70
C SER A 460 14.06 8.10 24.01
N GLU A 461 14.71 7.00 24.38
CA GLU A 461 14.49 6.34 25.67
C GLU A 461 14.84 7.23 26.87
N ARG A 462 15.99 7.93 26.82
CA ARG A 462 16.40 8.87 27.87
C ARG A 462 15.48 10.08 27.95
N GLU A 463 15.09 10.65 26.82
CA GLU A 463 14.20 11.81 26.78
C GLU A 463 12.78 11.45 27.26
N ARG A 464 12.33 10.22 26.97
CA ARG A 464 11.08 9.66 27.50
C ARG A 464 11.08 9.50 29.01
N ASP A 465 12.21 9.52 29.71
CA ASP A 465 12.20 9.56 31.19
C ASP A 465 11.57 10.84 31.73
N ASN A 466 11.63 11.95 31.00
CA ASN A 466 10.92 13.19 31.35
C ASN A 466 9.40 13.09 31.16
N TRP A 467 8.94 12.03 30.48
CA TRP A 467 7.54 11.72 30.20
C TRP A 467 7.07 10.51 31.02
N LYS A 468 7.62 10.35 32.23
CA LYS A 468 7.25 9.33 33.23
C LYS A 468 6.95 10.02 34.58
N GLY A 469 6.23 9.32 35.45
CA GLY A 469 5.89 9.77 36.80
C GLY A 469 4.39 10.04 37.00
N ASP A 470 4.01 10.36 38.23
CA ASP A 470 2.59 10.44 38.66
C ASP A 470 1.80 11.56 37.97
N THR A 471 2.49 12.52 37.36
CA THR A 471 1.89 13.65 36.63
C THR A 471 1.75 13.39 35.12
N VAL A 472 2.12 12.20 34.64
CA VAL A 472 2.05 11.85 33.22
C VAL A 472 1.06 10.70 33.02
N GLN A 473 0.11 10.90 32.10
CA GLN A 473 -0.80 9.86 31.66
C GLN A 473 -0.32 9.27 30.32
N VAL A 474 -0.30 7.95 30.21
CA VAL A 474 0.09 7.24 28.98
C VAL A 474 -1.09 6.49 28.41
N TRP A 475 -1.40 6.75 27.14
CA TRP A 475 -2.47 6.10 26.39
C TRP A 475 -1.92 5.41 25.16
N HIS A 476 -2.44 4.24 24.84
CA HIS A 476 -2.11 3.50 23.62
C HIS A 476 -3.33 3.50 22.70
N LEU A 477 -3.22 4.19 21.57
CA LEU A 477 -4.18 4.11 20.48
C LEU A 477 -3.77 2.96 19.54
N GLN A 478 -4.33 1.79 19.81
CA GLN A 478 -4.07 0.54 19.09
C GLN A 478 -4.87 0.43 17.80
N ALA A 479 -4.27 -0.23 16.80
CA ALA A 479 -4.87 -0.51 15.51
C ALA A 479 -4.52 -1.94 15.06
N ASP A 480 -5.37 -2.58 14.25
CA ASP A 480 -5.00 -3.88 13.63
C ASP A 480 -3.86 -3.74 12.60
N TYR A 481 -3.66 -2.53 12.10
CA TYR A 481 -2.54 -2.15 11.25
C TYR A 481 -2.27 -0.64 11.39
N LEU A 482 -1.03 -0.28 11.70
CA LEU A 482 -0.54 1.10 11.75
C LEU A 482 0.51 1.30 10.65
N PRO A 483 0.15 1.93 9.51
CA PRO A 483 1.13 2.32 8.50
C PRO A 483 1.95 3.53 8.97
N GLU A 484 3.24 3.59 8.63
CA GLU A 484 4.10 4.75 8.97
C GLU A 484 3.52 6.08 8.50
N LYS A 485 2.91 6.10 7.32
CA LYS A 485 2.30 7.31 6.77
C LYS A 485 1.16 7.88 7.60
N VAL A 486 0.50 7.10 8.46
CA VAL A 486 -0.56 7.65 9.34
C VAL A 486 0.08 8.61 10.33
N PHE A 487 1.21 8.21 10.91
CA PHE A 487 1.97 9.08 11.80
C PHE A 487 2.58 10.26 11.02
N LEU A 488 3.21 10.03 9.86
CA LEU A 488 3.78 11.12 9.07
C LEU A 488 2.72 12.14 8.58
N ARG A 489 1.51 11.67 8.27
CA ARG A 489 0.37 12.53 7.93
C ARG A 489 -0.11 13.29 9.15
N PHE A 490 -0.16 12.65 10.31
CA PHE A 490 -0.50 13.31 11.57
C PHE A 490 0.48 14.44 11.88
N VAL A 491 1.78 14.17 11.73
CA VAL A 491 2.84 15.19 11.84
C VAL A 491 2.62 16.32 10.84
N ALA A 492 2.37 16.00 9.56
CA ALA A 492 2.19 17.02 8.54
C ALA A 492 0.92 17.88 8.72
N ASP A 493 -0.20 17.28 9.13
CA ASP A 493 -1.45 17.99 9.40
C ASP A 493 -1.31 18.88 10.67
N ASN A 494 -0.44 18.53 11.61
CA ASN A 494 -0.17 19.28 12.84
C ASN A 494 1.09 20.17 12.81
N TYR A 495 1.89 20.12 11.75
CA TYR A 495 3.22 20.76 11.71
C TYR A 495 3.20 22.25 12.03
N LYS A 496 2.16 22.98 11.62
CA LYS A 496 2.01 24.43 11.88
C LYS A 496 1.78 24.77 13.35
N ARG A 497 1.39 23.80 14.18
CA ARG A 497 1.12 23.95 15.61
C ARG A 497 2.36 23.69 16.46
N ILE A 498 3.46 23.25 15.85
CA ILE A 498 4.70 22.91 16.54
C ILE A 498 5.53 24.19 16.71
N GLU A 499 5.88 24.53 17.95
CA GLU A 499 6.58 25.78 18.27
C GLU A 499 8.04 25.75 17.84
N ARG A 500 8.72 24.62 18.06
CA ARG A 500 10.15 24.43 17.75
C ARG A 500 10.35 23.15 16.91
N PRO A 501 9.98 23.15 15.61
CA PRO A 501 10.03 21.96 14.76
C PRO A 501 11.38 21.22 14.76
N THR A 502 12.51 21.94 14.84
CA THR A 502 13.85 21.32 14.88
C THR A 502 14.16 20.57 16.17
N LYS A 503 13.34 20.71 17.22
CA LYS A 503 13.50 20.04 18.52
C LYS A 503 12.31 19.18 18.91
N GLU A 504 11.17 19.35 18.25
CA GLU A 504 9.88 18.77 18.66
C GLU A 504 9.22 17.95 17.56
N CYS A 505 9.76 17.98 16.33
CA CYS A 505 9.18 17.31 15.18
C CYS A 505 10.19 16.37 14.54
N PHE A 506 10.01 15.07 14.75
CA PHE A 506 10.85 14.02 14.22
C PHE A 506 10.03 13.00 13.43
N ARG A 507 10.71 12.18 12.64
CA ARG A 507 10.07 11.15 11.81
C ARG A 507 9.41 10.06 12.67
N ASN A 508 9.96 9.80 13.86
CA ASN A 508 9.52 8.75 14.78
C ASN A 508 8.85 9.28 16.07
N GLU A 509 8.81 10.58 16.31
CA GLU A 509 8.11 11.17 17.46
C GLU A 509 7.80 12.65 17.25
N VAL A 510 6.73 13.15 17.87
CA VAL A 510 6.34 14.56 17.80
C VAL A 510 5.83 15.05 19.14
N GLN A 511 6.26 16.25 19.53
CA GLN A 511 5.76 16.97 20.69
C GLN A 511 4.81 18.07 20.25
N LEU A 512 3.64 18.12 20.88
CA LEU A 512 2.56 19.07 20.62
C LEU A 512 2.16 19.75 21.93
N THR A 513 1.49 20.88 21.79
CA THR A 513 0.87 21.61 22.90
C THR A 513 -0.64 21.65 22.68
N GLU A 514 -1.39 21.05 23.59
CA GLU A 514 -2.85 21.03 23.58
C GLU A 514 -3.40 22.06 24.57
N ASN A 515 -4.31 22.92 24.11
CA ASN A 515 -4.94 23.93 24.95
C ASN A 515 -6.32 23.45 25.38
N VAL A 516 -6.49 23.15 26.67
CA VAL A 516 -7.74 22.66 27.24
C VAL A 516 -8.02 23.42 28.54
N GLU A 517 -9.22 24.02 28.65
CA GLU A 517 -9.66 24.73 29.87
C GLU A 517 -8.63 25.77 30.38
N ASP A 518 -8.12 26.59 29.45
CA ASP A 518 -7.09 27.62 29.67
C ASP A 518 -5.72 27.09 30.15
N GLN A 519 -5.50 25.78 30.09
CA GLN A 519 -4.21 25.14 30.35
C GLN A 519 -3.52 24.74 29.05
N SER A 520 -2.23 25.01 28.98
CA SER A 520 -1.34 24.57 27.90
C SER A 520 -0.64 23.30 28.34
N ILE A 521 -0.94 22.18 27.67
CA ILE A 521 -0.58 20.84 28.10
C ILE A 521 0.36 20.22 27.07
N PRO A 522 1.61 19.91 27.44
CA PRO A 522 2.53 19.18 26.59
C PRO A 522 2.06 17.75 26.33
N VAL A 523 2.14 17.31 25.08
CA VAL A 523 1.79 15.97 24.64
C VAL A 523 2.90 15.43 23.73
N LEU A 524 3.42 14.25 24.05
CA LEU A 524 4.34 13.50 23.20
C LEU A 524 3.60 12.35 22.52
N VAL A 525 3.73 12.24 21.21
CA VAL A 525 3.13 11.17 20.40
C VAL A 525 4.21 10.44 19.61
N TYR A 526 4.25 9.11 19.71
CA TYR A 526 5.14 8.28 18.91
C TYR A 526 4.51 6.93 18.55
N PRO A 527 4.84 6.33 17.39
CA PRO A 527 4.31 5.04 16.97
C PRO A 527 5.15 3.87 17.47
N SER A 528 4.49 2.73 17.66
CA SER A 528 5.09 1.40 17.59
C SER A 528 4.41 0.59 16.50
N TYR A 529 5.15 0.27 15.43
CA TYR A 529 4.63 -0.35 14.21
C TYR A 529 4.71 -1.87 14.25
N SER A 530 5.75 -2.40 14.88
CA SER A 530 5.99 -3.83 15.03
C SER A 530 6.35 -4.12 16.49
N PRO A 531 5.44 -3.93 17.46
CA PRO A 531 5.74 -4.19 18.86
C PRO A 531 6.17 -5.64 19.09
N ALA A 532 6.79 -5.88 20.25
CA ALA A 532 7.17 -7.23 20.64
C ALA A 532 5.94 -8.13 20.82
N GLU A 533 6.17 -9.44 20.66
CA GLU A 533 5.27 -10.56 21.01
C GLU A 533 3.75 -10.30 21.04
N GLY A 534 3.08 -10.50 19.90
CA GLY A 534 1.62 -10.64 19.83
C GLY A 534 0.80 -9.35 20.08
N GLU A 535 1.43 -8.24 20.44
CA GLU A 535 0.74 -6.97 20.62
C GLU A 535 0.27 -6.38 19.28
N LYS A 536 -0.80 -5.59 19.35
CA LYS A 536 -1.25 -4.77 18.22
C LYS A 536 -0.40 -3.51 18.13
N PRO A 537 -0.05 -3.04 16.92
CA PRO A 537 0.64 -1.77 16.78
C PRO A 537 -0.20 -0.61 17.35
N TYR A 538 0.47 0.43 17.83
CA TYR A 538 -0.17 1.53 18.53
C TYR A 538 0.55 2.86 18.36
N LEU A 539 -0.18 3.95 18.58
CA LEU A 539 0.39 5.26 18.88
C LEU A 539 0.40 5.45 20.40
N ALA A 540 1.57 5.65 20.98
CA ALA A 540 1.71 6.07 22.36
C ALA A 540 1.45 7.57 22.46
N ILE A 541 0.64 7.97 23.44
CA ILE A 541 0.28 9.35 23.72
C ILE A 541 0.62 9.60 25.19
N HIS A 542 1.66 10.38 25.44
CA HIS A 542 2.08 10.79 26.78
C HIS A 542 1.57 12.21 27.01
N ILE A 543 0.78 12.40 28.07
CA ILE A 543 0.12 13.67 28.38
C ILE A 543 0.65 14.15 29.73
N GLN A 544 1.28 15.32 29.76
CA GLN A 544 1.84 15.89 30.99
C GLN A 544 0.76 16.60 31.83
N CYS A 545 -0.22 15.83 32.29
CA CYS A 545 -1.31 16.29 33.14
C CYS A 545 -1.80 15.15 34.05
N ALA A 546 -2.02 15.42 35.34
CA ALA A 546 -2.57 14.45 36.29
C ALA A 546 -4.11 14.34 36.23
N ASP A 547 -4.80 15.33 35.67
CA ASP A 547 -6.27 15.34 35.58
C ASP A 547 -6.76 14.34 34.52
N GLN A 548 -7.48 13.33 34.97
CA GLN A 548 -7.99 12.27 34.11
C GLN A 548 -8.99 12.76 33.06
N SER A 549 -9.87 13.71 33.41
CA SER A 549 -10.87 14.27 32.48
C SER A 549 -10.18 15.02 31.35
N ILE A 550 -9.14 15.78 31.67
CA ILE A 550 -8.32 16.47 30.67
C ILE A 550 -7.58 15.47 29.77
N GLY A 551 -6.97 14.43 30.35
CA GLY A 551 -6.30 13.36 29.61
C GLY A 551 -7.22 12.62 28.63
N GLU A 552 -8.46 12.35 29.04
CA GLU A 552 -9.49 11.73 28.18
C GLU A 552 -9.91 12.65 27.02
N LYS A 553 -10.09 13.96 27.28
CA LYS A 553 -10.44 14.94 26.24
C LYS A 553 -9.36 15.04 25.16
N ILE A 554 -8.09 15.16 25.57
CA ILE A 554 -6.95 15.23 24.65
C ILE A 554 -6.86 13.94 23.82
N THR A 555 -6.91 12.79 24.49
CA THR A 555 -6.83 11.48 23.82
C THR A 555 -7.94 11.29 22.80
N TYR A 556 -9.19 11.67 23.12
CA TYR A 556 -10.32 11.58 22.20
C TYR A 556 -10.15 12.52 20.98
N ALA A 557 -9.65 13.74 21.20
CA ALA A 557 -9.35 14.67 20.12
C ALA A 557 -8.30 14.10 19.15
N LEU A 558 -7.19 13.58 19.67
CA LEU A 558 -6.14 12.94 18.88
C LEU A 558 -6.63 11.68 18.16
N GLN A 559 -7.41 10.83 18.84
CA GLN A 559 -8.04 9.66 18.22
C GLN A 559 -8.90 10.07 17.02
N HIS A 560 -9.70 11.12 17.13
CA HIS A 560 -10.53 11.62 16.05
C HIS A 560 -9.71 12.20 14.88
N GLU A 561 -8.59 12.89 15.15
CA GLU A 561 -7.65 13.32 14.11
C GLU A 561 -7.05 12.12 13.36
N ILE A 562 -6.59 11.10 14.08
CA ILE A 562 -6.05 9.88 13.49
C ILE A 562 -7.13 9.13 12.69
N SER A 563 -8.36 9.01 13.19
CA SER A 563 -9.48 8.40 12.45
C SER A 563 -9.73 9.08 11.11
N LYS A 564 -9.70 10.41 11.04
CA LYS A 564 -9.83 11.15 9.78
C LYS A 564 -8.69 10.84 8.81
N ILE A 565 -7.48 10.60 9.31
CA ILE A 565 -6.35 10.18 8.47
C ILE A 565 -6.61 8.79 7.89
N TYR A 566 -7.07 7.83 8.70
CA TYR A 566 -7.45 6.50 8.19
C TYR A 566 -8.52 6.57 7.11
N GLU A 567 -9.56 7.42 7.29
CA GLU A 567 -10.61 7.65 6.30
C GLU A 567 -10.07 8.22 4.99
N LYS A 568 -9.27 9.29 5.04
CA LYS A 568 -8.62 9.92 3.86
C LYS A 568 -7.71 8.95 3.11
N GLU A 569 -7.10 8.03 3.85
CA GLU A 569 -6.19 7.04 3.28
C GLU A 569 -6.89 5.76 2.80
N ALA A 570 -8.23 5.75 2.85
CA ALA A 570 -9.11 4.62 2.53
C ALA A 570 -8.73 3.33 3.28
N LEU A 571 -8.25 3.48 4.51
CA LEU A 571 -7.86 2.38 5.39
C LEU A 571 -9.02 2.07 6.34
N ASN A 572 -9.74 0.98 6.12
CA ASN A 572 -10.81 0.55 7.03
C ASN A 572 -10.21 -0.21 8.23
N VAL A 573 -9.74 0.53 9.23
CA VAL A 573 -9.10 -0.02 10.44
C VAL A 573 -9.84 0.47 11.68
N ARG A 574 -10.10 -0.45 12.60
CA ARG A 574 -10.69 -0.12 13.89
C ARG A 574 -9.59 0.35 14.84
N LEU A 575 -9.79 1.54 15.41
CA LEU A 575 -8.94 2.07 16.46
C LEU A 575 -9.55 1.77 17.84
N THR A 576 -8.71 1.34 18.76
CA THR A 576 -9.06 1.14 20.17
C THR A 576 -8.07 1.89 21.02
N CYS A 577 -8.55 2.68 21.98
CA CYS A 577 -7.69 3.43 22.87
C CYS A 577 -7.79 2.86 24.29
N ASN A 578 -6.66 2.54 24.89
CA ASN A 578 -6.57 2.02 26.26
C ASN A 578 -5.51 2.81 27.03
N LYS A 579 -5.76 3.08 28.31
CA LYS A 579 -4.73 3.64 29.21
C LYS A 579 -3.70 2.56 29.54
N GLN A 580 -2.43 2.93 29.60
CA GLN A 580 -1.36 1.97 29.89
C GLN A 580 -1.58 1.31 31.27
N GLY A 581 -1.51 -0.03 31.33
CA GLY A 581 -1.76 -0.80 32.55
C GLY A 581 -3.22 -1.23 32.77
N GLU A 582 -4.17 -0.71 31.98
CA GLU A 582 -5.53 -1.25 31.94
C GLU A 582 -5.60 -2.42 30.94
N PRO A 583 -6.24 -3.55 31.29
CA PRO A 583 -6.38 -4.66 30.36
C PRO A 583 -7.18 -4.19 29.13
N SER A 584 -6.65 -4.48 27.93
CA SER A 584 -7.40 -4.31 26.69
C SER A 584 -8.80 -4.90 26.89
N PRO A 585 -9.89 -4.18 26.57
CA PRO A 585 -11.21 -4.75 26.68
C PRO A 585 -11.19 -6.06 25.89
N ARG A 586 -11.44 -7.18 26.58
CA ARG A 586 -11.45 -8.51 25.96
C ARG A 586 -12.22 -8.36 24.66
N THR A 587 -11.58 -8.66 23.54
CA THR A 587 -12.27 -8.85 22.27
C THR A 587 -13.38 -9.84 22.56
N GLN A 588 -14.60 -9.33 22.77
CA GLN A 588 -15.75 -10.18 22.71
C GLN A 588 -15.68 -10.82 21.33
N PRO A 589 -15.81 -12.16 21.22
CA PRO A 589 -16.09 -12.74 19.93
C PRO A 589 -17.27 -11.95 19.33
N PRO A 590 -17.34 -11.77 18.00
CA PRO A 590 -18.45 -11.05 17.38
C PRO A 590 -19.72 -11.54 18.04
N ALA A 591 -20.45 -10.62 18.69
CA ALA A 591 -21.62 -10.98 19.46
C ALA A 591 -22.46 -11.89 18.58
N THR A 592 -22.61 -13.16 19.00
CA THR A 592 -23.70 -13.99 18.52
C THR A 592 -24.93 -13.12 18.61
N SER A 593 -25.54 -12.87 17.46
CA SER A 593 -26.71 -12.04 17.25
C SER A 593 -27.75 -12.32 18.33
N ASP A 594 -27.80 -11.54 19.41
CA ASP A 594 -28.92 -11.49 20.37
C ASP A 594 -28.72 -10.39 21.46
N GLY A 595 -28.11 -9.26 21.10
CA GLY A 595 -28.00 -8.07 21.97
C GLY A 595 -28.66 -6.86 21.34
N LEU A 596 -29.95 -6.65 21.61
CA LEU A 596 -30.78 -5.57 21.04
C LEU A 596 -30.32 -4.19 21.52
N GLY A 597 -29.69 -3.42 20.62
CA GLY A 597 -29.43 -1.98 20.78
C GLY A 597 -30.70 -1.10 20.59
N PRO A 598 -30.57 0.24 20.71
CA PRO A 598 -31.70 1.17 20.89
C PRO A 598 -32.65 1.34 19.68
N ASN A 599 -32.42 0.63 18.57
CA ASN A 599 -33.28 0.61 17.39
C ASN A 599 -33.79 -0.82 17.19
N VAL A 600 -35.03 -1.10 17.63
CA VAL A 600 -35.62 -2.44 17.58
C VAL A 600 -36.74 -2.48 16.56
N PHE A 601 -36.71 -3.50 15.70
CA PHE A 601 -37.79 -3.88 14.80
C PHE A 601 -38.54 -5.07 15.43
N ARG A 602 -39.86 -4.98 15.58
CA ARG A 602 -40.71 -6.07 16.08
C ARG A 602 -41.76 -6.46 15.05
N GLU A 603 -41.82 -7.74 14.69
CA GLU A 603 -42.87 -8.27 13.82
C GLU A 603 -44.18 -8.40 14.60
N THR A 604 -45.30 -7.96 14.02
CA THR A 604 -46.66 -8.13 14.57
C THR A 604 -47.57 -8.78 13.53
N ALA A 605 -48.75 -9.23 13.96
CA ALA A 605 -49.73 -9.91 13.10
C ALA A 605 -50.19 -9.08 11.88
N THR A 606 -50.04 -7.75 11.91
CA THR A 606 -50.52 -6.83 10.87
C THR A 606 -49.40 -6.06 10.15
N GLY A 607 -48.12 -6.31 10.48
CA GLY A 607 -46.97 -5.59 9.91
C GLY A 607 -45.78 -5.43 10.86
N TRP A 608 -44.78 -4.64 10.46
CA TRP A 608 -43.60 -4.34 11.29
C TRP A 608 -43.77 -3.05 12.08
N LEU A 609 -43.37 -3.08 13.36
CA LEU A 609 -43.34 -1.92 14.25
C LEU A 609 -41.90 -1.43 14.39
N ILE A 610 -41.66 -0.16 14.04
CA ILE A 610 -40.35 0.50 14.15
C ILE A 610 -40.40 1.44 15.34
N ARG A 611 -39.51 1.22 16.31
CA ARG A 611 -39.33 2.13 17.45
C ARG A 611 -38.04 2.94 17.23
N PHE A 612 -38.18 4.26 17.13
CA PHE A 612 -37.06 5.19 16.92
C PHE A 612 -37.09 6.27 18.01
N ASN A 613 -36.01 6.41 18.78
CA ASN A 613 -35.93 7.35 19.92
C ASN A 613 -37.17 7.32 20.84
N GLY A 614 -37.61 6.12 21.24
CA GLY A 614 -38.72 5.94 22.19
C GLY A 614 -40.12 6.25 21.64
N SER A 615 -40.27 6.55 20.35
CA SER A 615 -41.56 6.79 19.70
C SER A 615 -41.89 5.66 18.72
N ASP A 616 -43.11 5.13 18.76
CA ASP A 616 -43.59 4.10 17.83
C ASP A 616 -44.08 4.76 16.52
N LEU A 617 -43.52 4.35 15.37
CA LEU A 617 -43.97 4.81 14.05
C LEU A 617 -45.00 3.85 13.45
N THR A 618 -45.89 4.39 12.60
CA THR A 618 -47.03 3.69 11.96
C THR A 618 -46.64 2.38 11.25
N PRO A 619 -47.49 1.34 11.31
CA PRO A 619 -47.21 0.03 10.73
C PRO A 619 -47.17 0.08 9.19
N PHE A 620 -46.16 -0.57 8.61
CA PHE A 620 -46.06 -0.82 7.17
C PHE A 620 -46.70 -2.17 6.80
N PRO A 621 -47.44 -2.26 5.68
CA PRO A 621 -48.09 -3.50 5.25
C PRO A 621 -47.07 -4.55 4.78
N LYS A 622 -47.37 -5.82 5.05
CA LYS A 622 -46.58 -6.99 4.65
C LYS A 622 -46.71 -7.15 3.13
N LEU A 623 -45.60 -7.09 2.38
CA LEU A 623 -45.56 -7.47 0.97
C LEU A 623 -45.15 -8.95 0.91
N ASP A 624 -46.04 -9.80 0.40
CA ASP A 624 -45.78 -11.24 0.31
C ASP A 624 -44.59 -11.53 -0.63
N GLY A 625 -43.68 -12.40 -0.17
CA GLY A 625 -42.58 -12.93 -0.98
C GLY A 625 -41.21 -12.26 -0.83
N ILE A 626 -41.03 -11.27 0.06
CA ILE A 626 -39.72 -10.59 0.22
C ILE A 626 -39.30 -10.49 1.69
N LYS A 627 -38.12 -11.02 2.04
CA LYS A 627 -37.47 -10.79 3.33
C LYS A 627 -36.50 -9.61 3.20
N TYR A 628 -36.71 -8.52 3.94
CA TYR A 628 -35.85 -7.33 3.95
C TYR A 628 -35.26 -7.06 5.35
N TYR A 629 -34.02 -6.56 5.40
CA TYR A 629 -33.49 -5.77 6.51
C TYR A 629 -33.34 -4.31 6.07
N HIS A 630 -33.86 -3.36 6.86
CA HIS A 630 -33.80 -1.93 6.54
C HIS A 630 -32.87 -1.17 7.49
N ARG A 631 -31.95 -0.38 6.91
CA ARG A 631 -31.25 0.72 7.62
C ARG A 631 -31.69 2.05 7.00
N ILE A 632 -32.45 2.84 7.76
CA ILE A 632 -32.88 4.18 7.34
C ILE A 632 -31.77 5.17 7.69
N PHE A 633 -31.39 6.05 6.76
CA PHE A 633 -30.50 7.18 7.07
C PHE A 633 -31.05 8.49 6.50
N ARG A 634 -30.74 9.57 7.21
CA ARG A 634 -31.16 10.93 6.89
C ARG A 634 -30.04 11.63 6.12
N LYS A 635 -30.29 12.02 4.87
CA LYS A 635 -29.32 12.78 4.07
C LYS A 635 -29.75 14.25 4.06
N GLY A 636 -29.25 15.03 5.02
CA GLY A 636 -29.55 16.47 5.11
C GLY A 636 -31.00 16.81 5.47
N ARG A 637 -31.33 18.12 5.37
CA ARG A 637 -32.64 18.66 5.77
C ARG A 637 -33.71 18.34 4.72
N GLY A 638 -34.40 17.21 4.88
CA GLY A 638 -35.70 16.98 4.27
C GLY A 638 -35.97 15.55 3.81
N ASP A 639 -34.97 14.87 3.26
CA ASP A 639 -35.21 13.62 2.54
C ASP A 639 -34.81 12.37 3.34
N LEU A 640 -35.77 11.47 3.52
CA LEU A 640 -35.56 10.12 4.05
C LEU A 640 -35.09 9.20 2.91
N GLY A 641 -33.89 8.63 3.03
CA GLY A 641 -33.41 7.59 2.14
C GLY A 641 -33.60 6.20 2.75
N ILE A 642 -34.12 5.26 1.97
CA ILE A 642 -34.21 3.84 2.35
C ILE A 642 -33.08 3.08 1.64
N ARG A 643 -32.25 2.35 2.39
CA ARG A 643 -31.31 1.36 1.87
C ARG A 643 -31.88 -0.03 2.13
N LEU A 644 -31.97 -0.80 1.04
CA LEU A 644 -32.36 -2.21 1.03
C LEU A 644 -31.06 -3.02 1.05
N ASP A 645 -30.75 -3.67 2.16
CA ASP A 645 -29.67 -4.64 2.22
C ASP A 645 -30.31 -6.05 2.05
N GLU A 646 -29.89 -6.74 0.98
CA GLU A 646 -30.26 -8.10 0.56
C GLU A 646 -31.64 -8.30 -0.09
N ILE A 647 -31.62 -8.86 -1.32
CA ILE A 647 -32.77 -9.49 -1.99
C ILE A 647 -32.30 -10.92 -2.30
N TYR A 648 -32.83 -11.91 -1.58
CA TYR A 648 -32.72 -13.30 -2.02
C TYR A 648 -33.81 -13.54 -3.05
N HIS A 649 -33.42 -13.95 -4.25
CA HIS A 649 -34.34 -14.57 -5.20
C HIS A 649 -34.08 -16.07 -5.14
N ASP A 650 -35.10 -16.86 -4.78
CA ASP A 650 -35.22 -18.24 -5.25
C ASP A 650 -35.51 -18.23 -6.76
#